data_AF-A0A352DSM6-F1
#
_entry.id   AF-A0A352DSM6-F1
#
_cell.length_a   1.000
_cell.length_b   1.000
_cell.length_c   1.000
_cell.angle_alpha   90.00
_cell.angle_beta   90.00
_cell.angle_gamma   90.00
#
_symmetry.space_group_name_H-M   'P 1'
#
loop_
_entity.id
_entity.type
_entity.pdbx_description
1 polymer ?
#
loop_
_entity_poly.entity_id
_entity_poly.type
_entity_poly.pdbx_seq_one_letter_code
_entity_poly.pdbx_strand_id
1 'polypeptide(L)'
;MNSTIVRSERVAAGAARAGLETAPESGAQAGSVSGQEAETTSGWLWHRSIRGLFPFARLHVARALRNRGVLAASAPVPLRRTQRAPDRSRAAEFPAVPRSGENATPSSHAHTGGGLAGAPVALRRDGADRVATGSRTITPDRMAAAATLTADWLARRQATDGHWRAPLEGDTILESEYLLILAWAGRLEGPEIEGCGKRILAEQRPDGGWSIYPGGPVDTSASVKAYLALKILGHDPESPALVRARRAITAAGGPLAVNSFTRFYLALLGQIPYAACPAVPPEAILLPDWFPINLRRVSSWSRTMIVPLSLMWAFKPVRHLPADRGIAELFADARDVPPGPVDTGFWSVFFRGVDRVMKACESVGLVPLRARAVQACRRWMLERFDGSDGLGAIFPPIVWSYVALRAMGCAEDSPEVRECRSQLARLVEVEPDGTTRLEPCRSPVWDTAIVLIALVEAARDGVPVDEAALERAVDWVLANEIRTAGDWSCRTAAEPSGWCFEYANRFYPDVDDTAMVLVALATWRDTHRASERYDGRRAALVAAAIERARRWLEAMQNVDGGWGAFDRDNDCEVLCKVPFADHNAMIDPSSPDLAGRVLEAFGKTGLSVGHPVVDRAVAYLRRSQETDGSWYGRWGVNYIYGTWQALQGLRAVGVPTTDPAVKRA
;
A
#
# COMPACT_ATOMS: atom_id res chain seq x y z
N MET A 1 -2.65 17.22 -57.44
CA MET A 1 -3.83 18.11 -57.47
C MET A 1 -3.84 18.91 -56.18
N ASN A 2 -3.57 20.22 -56.30
CA ASN A 2 -3.91 21.40 -55.45
C ASN A 2 -3.94 21.24 -53.91
N SER A 3 -3.05 21.87 -53.12
CA SER A 3 -3.02 23.30 -52.71
C SER A 3 -4.27 23.68 -51.88
N THR A 4 -4.24 24.32 -50.69
CA THR A 4 -3.71 25.65 -50.31
C THR A 4 -4.02 25.86 -48.79
N ILE A 5 -3.06 26.17 -47.90
CA ILE A 5 -2.77 27.45 -47.17
C ILE A 5 -4.00 28.31 -46.74
N VAL A 6 -4.03 28.78 -45.46
CA VAL A 6 -4.08 30.22 -45.00
C VAL A 6 -4.80 30.46 -43.63
N ARG A 7 -4.03 31.10 -42.70
CA ARG A 7 -4.33 32.07 -41.57
C ARG A 7 -5.23 31.63 -40.40
N SER A 8 -4.84 31.75 -39.11
CA SER A 8 -4.30 32.85 -38.29
C SER A 8 -5.29 33.98 -37.97
N GLU A 9 -5.66 34.12 -36.70
CA GLU A 9 -5.95 35.42 -36.08
C GLU A 9 -5.73 35.35 -34.56
N ARG A 10 -4.78 36.18 -34.09
CA ARG A 10 -4.65 36.64 -32.71
C ARG A 10 -5.48 37.91 -32.59
N VAL A 11 -6.16 38.09 -31.45
CA VAL A 11 -6.36 39.43 -30.87
C VAL A 11 -6.03 39.38 -29.39
N ALA A 12 -5.17 40.31 -29.01
CA ALA A 12 -4.71 40.59 -27.66
C ALA A 12 -5.55 41.69 -27.00
N ALA A 13 -5.49 41.75 -25.66
CA ALA A 13 -5.18 42.94 -24.86
C ALA A 13 -6.02 43.02 -23.58
N GLY A 14 -5.37 43.40 -22.47
CA GLY A 14 -6.05 43.81 -21.24
C GLY A 14 -5.19 43.69 -19.99
N ALA A 15 -4.12 44.47 -19.91
CA ALA A 15 -3.30 44.62 -18.70
C ALA A 15 -3.98 45.53 -17.67
N ALA A 16 -3.77 45.27 -16.38
CA ALA A 16 -3.80 46.29 -15.32
C ALA A 16 -2.80 45.94 -14.22
N ARG A 17 -1.79 46.81 -14.06
CA ARG A 17 -0.84 46.91 -12.94
C ARG A 17 -1.29 48.06 -12.04
N ALA A 18 -1.16 47.88 -10.72
CA ALA A 18 -0.80 48.87 -9.69
C ALA A 18 -0.72 48.04 -8.38
N GLY A 19 0.30 48.09 -7.52
CA GLY A 19 1.14 49.18 -7.01
C GLY A 19 1.10 49.04 -5.49
N LEU A 20 2.18 48.53 -4.87
CA LEU A 20 3.04 49.25 -3.91
C LEU A 20 2.38 49.58 -2.56
N GLU A 21 2.89 48.98 -1.47
CA GLU A 21 3.53 49.74 -0.38
C GLU A 21 4.21 48.82 0.65
N THR A 22 5.37 49.30 1.10
CA THR A 22 6.35 48.73 2.04
C THR A 22 6.28 49.43 3.40
N ALA A 23 6.84 48.77 4.43
CA ALA A 23 7.54 49.29 5.64
C ALA A 23 6.93 48.86 7.01
N PRO A 24 7.65 48.97 8.14
CA PRO A 24 8.84 48.17 8.50
C PRO A 24 8.86 47.66 9.98
N GLU A 25 9.86 46.80 10.26
CA GLU A 25 10.67 46.58 11.49
C GLU A 25 10.15 46.86 12.93
N SER A 26 10.28 45.84 13.79
CA SER A 26 11.01 45.85 15.09
C SER A 26 11.01 44.40 15.64
N GLY A 27 12.05 43.78 16.21
CA GLY A 27 13.25 44.28 16.87
C GLY A 27 13.16 44.02 18.38
N ALA A 28 13.49 42.81 18.86
CA ALA A 28 13.85 42.57 20.26
C ALA A 28 14.69 41.30 20.44
N GLN A 29 15.90 41.51 20.97
CA GLN A 29 16.93 40.53 21.33
C GLN A 29 16.75 39.96 22.74
N ALA A 30 17.34 38.77 22.91
CA ALA A 30 18.10 38.26 24.06
C ALA A 30 17.39 37.89 25.38
N GLY A 31 17.67 36.65 25.81
CA GLY A 31 17.42 36.14 27.16
C GLY A 31 17.85 34.68 27.30
N SER A 32 19.15 34.45 27.40
CA SER A 32 19.74 33.16 27.79
C SER A 32 19.41 32.82 29.25
N VAL A 33 18.83 31.66 29.53
CA VAL A 33 18.91 31.02 30.85
C VAL A 33 19.12 29.52 30.66
N SER A 34 20.24 29.06 31.20
CA SER A 34 20.62 27.67 31.44
C SER A 34 19.66 26.97 32.39
N GLY A 35 19.28 25.72 32.07
CA GLY A 35 18.58 24.84 32.99
C GLY A 35 18.66 23.40 32.49
N GLN A 36 19.63 22.65 33.00
CA GLN A 36 19.55 21.19 33.04
C GLN A 36 18.36 20.81 33.93
N GLU A 37 17.43 20.01 33.44
CA GLU A 37 16.81 18.94 34.22
C GLU A 37 16.00 18.00 33.33
N ALA A 38 15.91 16.76 33.81
CA ALA A 38 15.49 15.57 33.09
C ALA A 38 13.98 15.49 32.85
N GLU A 39 13.55 15.04 31.67
CA GLU A 39 12.18 14.58 31.45
C GLU A 39 12.16 13.25 30.69
N THR A 40 12.20 12.17 31.46
CA THR A 40 11.52 10.92 31.15
C THR A 40 10.11 10.98 31.75
N THR A 41 9.07 11.33 30.99
CA THR A 41 7.66 10.92 31.27
C THR A 41 6.67 11.43 30.21
N SER A 42 6.55 10.72 29.08
CA SER A 42 5.52 10.99 28.06
C SER A 42 4.55 9.82 27.85
N GLY A 43 4.48 8.88 28.81
CA GLY A 43 3.60 7.69 28.76
C GLY A 43 2.37 7.75 29.68
N TRP A 44 2.26 8.73 30.59
CA TRP A 44 1.29 8.69 31.70
C TRP A 44 0.20 9.76 31.68
N LEU A 45 0.23 10.72 30.75
CA LEU A 45 -0.79 11.79 30.66
C LEU A 45 -1.97 11.49 29.71
N TRP A 46 -1.88 10.46 28.86
CA TRP A 46 -3.00 10.06 27.98
C TRP A 46 -4.07 9.19 28.67
N HIS A 47 -3.73 8.52 29.77
CA HIS A 47 -4.65 7.63 30.49
C HIS A 47 -5.77 8.35 31.26
N ARG A 48 -5.65 9.68 31.50
CA ARG A 48 -6.65 10.47 32.24
C ARG A 48 -7.67 11.21 31.36
N SER A 49 -7.40 11.43 30.08
CA SER A 49 -8.27 12.26 29.22
C SER A 49 -9.44 11.51 28.57
N ILE A 50 -9.47 10.17 28.60
CA ILE A 50 -10.59 9.36 28.06
C ILE A 50 -11.56 8.89 29.16
N ARG A 51 -11.19 8.98 30.44
CA ARG A 51 -12.07 8.63 31.57
C ARG A 51 -13.04 9.76 31.99
N GLY A 52 -12.94 10.95 31.38
CA GLY A 52 -13.72 12.14 31.76
C GLY A 52 -14.92 12.48 30.86
N LEU A 53 -15.23 11.71 29.80
CA LEU A 53 -16.21 12.09 28.78
C LEU A 53 -17.59 11.41 28.86
N PHE A 54 -17.95 10.80 30.00
CA PHE A 54 -19.32 10.33 30.25
C PHE A 54 -19.74 10.67 31.68
N PRO A 55 -20.57 11.72 31.88
CA PRO A 55 -21.95 11.43 32.31
C PRO A 55 -22.96 12.53 31.91
N PHE A 56 -23.77 12.35 30.86
CA PHE A 56 -25.09 13.03 30.76
C PHE A 56 -25.99 12.25 29.80
N ALA A 57 -26.67 11.23 30.32
CA ALA A 57 -27.77 10.56 29.63
C ALA A 57 -28.87 10.21 30.65
N ARG A 58 -29.41 11.22 31.33
CA ARG A 58 -30.72 11.18 31.98
C ARG A 58 -31.36 12.57 31.89
N LEU A 59 -32.63 12.60 31.50
CA LEU A 59 -33.49 13.75 31.23
C LEU A 59 -33.17 14.56 29.97
N HIS A 60 -33.89 14.27 28.87
CA HIS A 60 -34.75 15.24 28.13
C HIS A 60 -35.34 14.57 26.87
N VAL A 61 -36.14 13.51 27.08
CA VAL A 61 -37.06 12.98 26.07
C VAL A 61 -38.48 13.19 26.58
N ALA A 62 -38.97 14.44 26.50
CA ALA A 62 -40.38 14.79 26.68
C ALA A 62 -40.69 16.25 26.30
N ARG A 63 -40.19 16.81 25.18
CA ARG A 63 -40.71 18.10 24.70
C ARG A 63 -40.43 18.49 23.24
N ALA A 64 -40.54 17.56 22.29
CA ALA A 64 -40.55 17.93 20.87
C ALA A 64 -41.37 16.96 20.01
N LEU A 65 -42.61 16.67 20.45
CA LEU A 65 -43.66 16.10 19.61
C LEU A 65 -44.91 16.95 19.78
N ARG A 66 -44.93 18.11 19.13
CA ARG A 66 -46.11 18.93 18.81
C ARG A 66 -45.69 20.11 17.93
N ASN A 67 -45.59 19.87 16.63
CA ASN A 67 -46.20 20.73 15.60
C ASN A 67 -46.04 20.07 14.22
N ARG A 68 -47.18 19.90 13.55
CA ARG A 68 -47.35 19.33 12.21
C ARG A 68 -46.97 20.36 11.14
N GLY A 69 -46.65 19.89 9.94
CA GLY A 69 -46.78 20.72 8.73
C GLY A 69 -46.10 20.20 7.46
N VAL A 70 -46.70 19.16 6.84
CA VAL A 70 -46.85 18.93 5.39
C VAL A 70 -45.76 19.40 4.42
N LEU A 71 -45.16 18.46 3.68
CA LEU A 71 -45.11 18.44 2.20
C LEU A 71 -44.64 17.07 1.70
N ALA A 72 -45.34 16.57 0.69
CA ALA A 72 -45.20 15.24 0.11
C ALA A 72 -44.16 15.20 -1.02
N ALA A 73 -43.46 14.07 -1.18
CA ALA A 73 -43.30 13.36 -2.46
C ALA A 73 -42.37 12.13 -2.34
N SER A 74 -42.80 11.05 -3.03
CA SER A 74 -41.99 9.96 -3.60
C SER A 74 -41.41 8.88 -2.66
N ALA A 75 -42.10 7.74 -2.64
CA ALA A 75 -41.76 6.52 -1.92
C ALA A 75 -40.66 5.67 -2.60
N PRO A 76 -39.87 4.91 -1.84
CA PRO A 76 -39.25 3.67 -2.32
C PRO A 76 -39.91 2.41 -1.71
N VAL A 77 -39.94 1.37 -2.53
CA VAL A 77 -40.51 0.02 -2.34
C VAL A 77 -39.91 -0.72 -1.12
N PRO A 78 -40.71 -1.42 -0.28
CA PRO A 78 -40.17 -2.17 0.85
C PRO A 78 -39.70 -3.58 0.45
N LEU A 79 -38.49 -3.93 0.88
CA LEU A 79 -37.92 -5.28 0.88
C LEU A 79 -38.70 -6.19 1.85
N ARG A 80 -39.34 -7.25 1.34
CA ARG A 80 -39.92 -8.32 2.17
C ARG A 80 -38.83 -9.29 2.64
N ARG A 81 -38.60 -9.33 3.95
CA ARG A 81 -37.90 -10.41 4.68
C ARG A 81 -38.92 -11.49 5.06
N THR A 82 -38.70 -12.73 4.65
CA THR A 82 -39.39 -13.90 5.22
C THR A 82 -38.45 -14.62 6.18
N GLN A 83 -38.75 -14.53 7.48
CA GLN A 83 -38.18 -15.37 8.54
C GLN A 83 -38.86 -16.74 8.54
N ARG A 84 -38.08 -17.80 8.78
CA ARG A 84 -38.51 -19.01 9.51
C ARG A 84 -37.31 -19.58 10.27
N ALA A 85 -37.38 -19.51 11.60
CA ALA A 85 -36.75 -20.47 12.52
C ALA A 85 -37.78 -21.56 12.84
N PRO A 86 -37.38 -22.77 13.28
CA PRO A 86 -37.14 -23.05 14.71
C PRO A 86 -35.95 -24.06 14.87
N ASP A 87 -35.51 -24.61 15.99
CA ASP A 87 -35.95 -24.69 17.39
C ASP A 87 -34.73 -25.06 18.26
N ARG A 88 -34.78 -24.73 19.56
CA ARG A 88 -33.82 -25.13 20.59
C ARG A 88 -34.33 -26.41 21.27
N SER A 89 -33.45 -27.39 21.53
CA SER A 89 -33.47 -28.13 22.81
C SER A 89 -32.30 -29.11 22.93
N ARG A 90 -31.43 -28.90 23.92
CA ARG A 90 -31.26 -29.78 25.11
C ARG A 90 -29.88 -29.58 25.74
N ALA A 91 -29.93 -29.33 27.05
CA ALA A 91 -28.83 -29.31 27.98
C ALA A 91 -28.64 -30.69 28.61
N ALA A 92 -27.39 -30.99 29.01
CA ALA A 92 -26.92 -31.87 30.08
C ALA A 92 -25.44 -32.18 29.76
N GLU A 93 -24.48 -32.33 30.67
CA GLU A 93 -24.35 -32.26 32.12
C GLU A 93 -22.81 -32.29 32.34
N PHE A 94 -22.30 -31.51 33.30
CA PHE A 94 -20.90 -31.54 33.70
C PHE A 94 -20.67 -32.59 34.80
N PRO A 95 -19.49 -33.22 34.84
CA PRO A 95 -18.88 -33.62 36.11
C PRO A 95 -17.54 -32.92 36.36
N ALA A 96 -17.24 -32.80 37.65
CA ALA A 96 -16.19 -31.98 38.24
C ALA A 96 -14.80 -32.64 38.30
N VAL A 97 -13.79 -31.79 38.09
CA VAL A 97 -12.45 -31.64 38.72
C VAL A 97 -11.93 -32.76 39.66
N PRO A 98 -10.62 -33.06 39.57
CA PRO A 98 -9.74 -32.83 40.72
C PRO A 98 -8.55 -31.91 40.40
N ARG A 99 -8.14 -31.17 41.44
CA ARG A 99 -7.02 -30.22 41.49
C ARG A 99 -5.71 -30.93 41.83
N SER A 100 -4.64 -30.55 41.14
CA SER A 100 -3.25 -30.46 41.58
C SER A 100 -2.57 -29.55 40.56
N GLY A 101 -1.99 -28.39 40.87
CA GLY A 101 -1.06 -28.11 41.93
C GLY A 101 0.29 -27.87 41.26
N GLU A 102 0.68 -26.59 41.14
CA GLU A 102 2.05 -26.03 41.13
C GLU A 102 2.30 -24.92 40.10
N ASN A 103 2.88 -23.85 40.63
CA ASN A 103 3.22 -22.59 39.99
C ASN A 103 4.50 -22.72 39.16
N ALA A 104 4.53 -22.13 37.96
CA ALA A 104 5.77 -21.62 37.37
C ALA A 104 5.47 -20.50 36.36
N THR A 105 6.04 -19.33 36.63
CA THR A 105 6.15 -18.15 35.76
C THR A 105 7.03 -18.43 34.53
N PRO A 106 6.79 -17.79 33.36
CA PRO A 106 7.52 -18.07 32.14
C PRO A 106 8.83 -17.26 32.06
N SER A 107 9.97 -17.95 32.08
CA SER A 107 11.26 -17.40 31.69
C SER A 107 11.61 -17.85 30.26
N SER A 108 11.96 -16.86 29.43
CA SER A 108 12.90 -16.89 28.30
C SER A 108 13.47 -18.26 27.88
N HIS A 109 13.37 -18.62 26.60
CA HIS A 109 14.42 -19.32 25.83
C HIS A 109 14.12 -19.13 24.34
N ALA A 110 14.98 -18.47 23.56
CA ALA A 110 16.29 -18.93 23.09
C ALA A 110 16.14 -19.98 21.99
N HIS A 111 16.36 -19.53 20.75
CA HIS A 111 16.50 -20.36 19.56
C HIS A 111 17.69 -21.31 19.71
N THR A 112 17.44 -22.61 19.69
CA THR A 112 18.46 -23.62 19.40
C THR A 112 18.24 -24.11 17.98
N GLY A 113 19.27 -23.90 17.15
CA GLY A 113 19.33 -24.39 15.79
C GLY A 113 19.46 -25.92 15.76
N GLY A 114 18.61 -26.55 14.95
CA GLY A 114 18.75 -27.92 14.49
C GLY A 114 18.74 -27.91 12.97
N GLY A 115 19.91 -28.09 12.36
CA GLY A 115 20.06 -28.16 10.92
C GLY A 115 19.49 -29.45 10.34
N LEU A 116 18.72 -29.32 9.26
CA LEU A 116 18.48 -30.38 8.30
C LEU A 116 18.81 -29.82 6.92
N ALA A 117 19.88 -30.36 6.34
CA ALA A 117 20.40 -30.02 5.03
C ALA A 117 19.40 -30.42 3.94
N GLY A 118 18.63 -29.46 3.43
CA GLY A 118 17.91 -29.58 2.17
C GLY A 118 18.83 -29.17 1.01
N ALA A 119 18.96 -30.04 0.01
CA ALA A 119 19.70 -29.74 -1.21
C ALA A 119 19.18 -28.46 -1.89
N PRO A 120 20.04 -27.60 -2.45
CA PRO A 120 19.60 -26.36 -3.08
C PRO A 120 18.75 -26.68 -4.31
N VAL A 121 17.50 -26.22 -4.29
CA VAL A 121 16.60 -26.22 -5.44
C VAL A 121 17.24 -25.35 -6.52
N ALA A 122 17.62 -25.97 -7.64
CA ALA A 122 18.15 -25.27 -8.79
C ALA A 122 17.03 -24.45 -9.45
N LEU A 123 17.03 -23.13 -9.20
CA LEU A 123 16.25 -22.17 -9.99
C LEU A 123 16.64 -22.32 -11.46
N ARG A 124 15.72 -22.80 -12.31
CA ARG A 124 15.87 -22.70 -13.76
C ARG A 124 15.89 -21.21 -14.12
N ARG A 125 17.05 -20.74 -14.54
CA ARG A 125 17.31 -19.40 -15.06
C ARG A 125 17.50 -19.53 -16.57
N ASP A 126 16.41 -19.66 -17.30
CA ASP A 126 16.45 -19.55 -18.76
C ASP A 126 16.31 -18.06 -19.12
N GLY A 127 17.34 -17.48 -19.76
CA GLY A 127 17.21 -16.15 -20.39
C GLY A 127 18.31 -15.11 -20.15
N ALA A 128 19.33 -15.40 -19.33
CA ALA A 128 20.54 -14.59 -19.32
C ALA A 128 21.69 -15.49 -19.77
N ASP A 129 22.21 -15.23 -20.97
CA ASP A 129 23.58 -15.62 -21.31
C ASP A 129 24.50 -14.98 -20.26
N ARG A 130 24.69 -15.70 -19.15
CA ARG A 130 25.69 -15.35 -18.17
C ARG A 130 26.99 -15.35 -18.94
N VAL A 131 27.63 -14.19 -19.04
CA VAL A 131 29.03 -14.11 -19.43
C VAL A 131 29.82 -14.78 -18.30
N ALA A 132 29.85 -16.11 -18.31
CA ALA A 132 30.66 -16.92 -17.42
C ALA A 132 32.09 -16.79 -17.92
N THR A 133 32.77 -15.71 -17.52
CA THR A 133 34.18 -15.49 -17.86
C THR A 133 35.12 -16.47 -17.15
N GLY A 134 34.60 -17.46 -16.41
CA GLY A 134 35.39 -18.51 -15.75
C GLY A 134 36.33 -18.00 -14.65
N SER A 135 36.31 -16.70 -14.31
CA SER A 135 37.22 -16.09 -13.36
C SER A 135 36.44 -15.22 -12.37
N ARG A 136 36.69 -15.45 -11.07
CA ARG A 136 36.08 -14.71 -9.95
C ARG A 136 36.71 -13.32 -9.72
N THR A 137 37.70 -12.93 -10.51
CA THR A 137 38.40 -11.66 -10.33
C THR A 137 37.65 -10.52 -11.03
N ILE A 138 37.21 -9.53 -10.24
CA ILE A 138 36.62 -8.29 -10.74
C ILE A 138 37.77 -7.37 -11.17
N THR A 139 37.79 -6.93 -12.42
CA THR A 139 38.78 -5.99 -12.97
C THR A 139 38.08 -4.75 -13.52
N PRO A 140 38.75 -3.58 -13.60
CA PRO A 140 38.16 -2.37 -14.18
C PRO A 140 37.58 -2.59 -15.58
N ASP A 141 38.30 -3.29 -16.47
CA ASP A 141 37.82 -3.59 -17.82
C ASP A 141 36.54 -4.44 -17.83
N ARG A 142 36.43 -5.41 -16.91
CA ARG A 142 35.23 -6.24 -16.77
C ARG A 142 34.06 -5.44 -16.22
N MET A 143 34.31 -4.52 -15.30
CA MET A 143 33.29 -3.61 -14.78
C MET A 143 32.79 -2.68 -15.90
N ALA A 144 33.69 -2.08 -16.67
CA ALA A 144 33.34 -1.22 -17.80
C ALA A 144 32.57 -1.98 -18.90
N ALA A 145 33.00 -3.20 -19.22
CA ALA A 145 32.29 -4.07 -20.17
C ALA A 145 30.88 -4.43 -19.67
N ALA A 146 30.76 -4.80 -18.38
CA ALA A 146 29.45 -5.11 -17.79
C ALA A 146 28.53 -3.88 -17.76
N ALA A 147 29.07 -2.70 -17.45
CA ALA A 147 28.32 -1.44 -17.47
C ALA A 147 27.82 -1.11 -18.88
N THR A 148 28.67 -1.25 -19.90
CA THR A 148 28.31 -1.03 -21.31
C THR A 148 27.22 -2.00 -21.75
N LEU A 149 27.37 -3.30 -21.48
CA LEU A 149 26.37 -4.31 -21.81
C LEU A 149 25.03 -4.04 -21.11
N THR A 150 25.06 -3.55 -19.88
CA THR A 150 23.86 -3.20 -19.11
C THR A 150 23.19 -1.95 -19.67
N ALA A 151 23.96 -0.92 -19.98
CA ALA A 151 23.45 0.31 -20.60
C ALA A 151 22.76 0.03 -21.94
N ASP A 152 23.40 -0.78 -22.78
CA ASP A 152 22.84 -1.26 -24.05
C ASP A 152 21.54 -2.08 -23.86
N TRP A 153 21.52 -2.93 -22.85
CA TRP A 153 20.35 -3.76 -22.52
C TRP A 153 19.16 -2.92 -22.05
N LEU A 154 19.42 -1.88 -21.25
CA LEU A 154 18.44 -0.90 -20.80
C LEU A 154 17.95 -0.04 -21.96
N ALA A 155 18.84 0.50 -22.78
CA ALA A 155 18.48 1.34 -23.93
C ALA A 155 17.52 0.62 -24.89
N ARG A 156 17.74 -0.67 -25.16
CA ARG A 156 16.84 -1.50 -25.99
C ARG A 156 15.46 -1.76 -25.39
N ARG A 157 15.26 -1.46 -24.11
CA ARG A 157 14.01 -1.67 -23.36
C ARG A 157 13.27 -0.39 -23.02
N GLN A 158 13.79 0.77 -23.44
CA GLN A 158 13.05 2.01 -23.30
C GLN A 158 11.79 1.94 -24.16
N ALA A 159 10.65 2.27 -23.57
CA ALA A 159 9.41 2.43 -24.31
C ALA A 159 9.52 3.63 -25.26
N THR A 160 8.65 3.66 -26.29
CA THR A 160 8.71 4.68 -27.34
C THR A 160 8.44 6.10 -26.85
N ASP A 161 7.73 6.25 -25.73
CA ASP A 161 7.43 7.51 -25.04
C ASP A 161 8.52 7.91 -24.03
N GLY A 162 9.56 7.08 -23.82
CA GLY A 162 10.76 7.44 -23.06
C GLY A 162 10.90 6.78 -21.68
N HIS A 163 9.89 6.05 -21.21
CA HIS A 163 9.94 5.41 -19.88
C HIS A 163 10.55 4.01 -19.92
N TRP A 164 10.88 3.49 -18.74
CA TRP A 164 11.11 2.07 -18.49
C TRP A 164 10.05 1.55 -17.54
N ARG A 165 9.68 0.28 -17.75
CA ARG A 165 8.88 -0.48 -16.80
C ARG A 165 9.36 -1.92 -16.81
N ALA A 166 9.75 -2.41 -15.65
CA ALA A 166 9.88 -3.83 -15.40
C ALA A 166 8.57 -4.37 -14.82
N PRO A 167 8.25 -5.65 -15.04
CA PRO A 167 7.13 -6.26 -14.35
C PRO A 167 7.33 -6.28 -12.83
N LEU A 168 6.30 -5.92 -12.07
CA LEU A 168 6.32 -5.98 -10.61
C LEU A 168 5.74 -7.31 -10.12
N GLU A 169 6.61 -8.19 -9.63
CA GLU A 169 6.20 -9.52 -9.16
C GLU A 169 5.57 -9.48 -7.76
N GLY A 170 4.48 -10.23 -7.60
CA GLY A 170 3.89 -10.59 -6.30
C GLY A 170 3.90 -12.11 -6.10
N ASP A 171 3.17 -12.57 -5.11
CA ASP A 171 2.90 -13.99 -4.89
C ASP A 171 1.54 -14.42 -5.49
N THR A 172 1.27 -15.73 -5.50
CA THR A 172 0.04 -16.33 -6.06
C THR A 172 -1.30 -15.83 -5.48
N ILE A 173 -1.28 -15.00 -4.42
CA ILE A 173 -2.48 -14.34 -3.90
C ILE A 173 -3.14 -13.51 -5.01
N LEU A 174 -2.39 -12.84 -5.87
CA LEU A 174 -2.96 -11.96 -6.91
C LEU A 174 -3.77 -12.77 -7.93
N GLU A 175 -3.20 -13.84 -8.48
CA GLU A 175 -3.89 -14.77 -9.39
C GLU A 175 -5.08 -15.45 -8.71
N SER A 176 -4.89 -15.87 -7.46
CA SER A 176 -5.96 -16.50 -6.70
C SER A 176 -7.13 -15.54 -6.52
N GLU A 177 -6.89 -14.34 -5.98
CA GLU A 177 -7.91 -13.33 -5.75
C GLU A 177 -8.61 -12.89 -7.03
N TYR A 178 -7.87 -12.74 -8.13
CA TYR A 178 -8.46 -12.43 -9.43
C TYR A 178 -9.46 -13.49 -9.87
N LEU A 179 -9.09 -14.77 -9.77
CA LEU A 179 -9.99 -15.89 -10.03
C LEU A 179 -11.20 -15.90 -9.08
N LEU A 180 -11.02 -15.60 -7.79
CA LEU A 180 -12.12 -15.51 -6.83
C LEU A 180 -13.12 -14.39 -7.19
N ILE A 181 -12.63 -13.24 -7.65
CA ILE A 181 -13.48 -12.12 -8.10
C ILE A 181 -14.18 -12.42 -9.40
N LEU A 182 -13.49 -13.02 -10.37
CA LEU A 182 -14.11 -13.45 -11.62
C LEU A 182 -15.20 -14.51 -11.37
N ALA A 183 -14.96 -15.44 -10.45
CA ALA A 183 -15.97 -16.41 -10.00
C ALA A 183 -17.18 -15.72 -9.37
N TRP A 184 -16.95 -14.76 -8.47
CA TRP A 184 -18.02 -13.97 -7.87
C TRP A 184 -18.77 -13.11 -8.90
N ALA A 185 -18.07 -12.59 -9.90
CA ALA A 185 -18.67 -11.86 -11.02
C ALA A 185 -19.45 -12.77 -11.98
N GLY A 186 -19.14 -14.07 -12.01
CA GLY A 186 -19.68 -15.03 -12.98
C GLY A 186 -19.05 -14.83 -14.35
N ARG A 187 -17.75 -14.51 -14.38
CA ARG A 187 -16.96 -14.18 -15.56
C ARG A 187 -15.70 -15.04 -15.63
N LEU A 188 -15.85 -16.35 -15.48
CA LEU A 188 -14.76 -17.31 -15.57
C LEU A 188 -14.53 -17.76 -17.02
N GLU A 189 -14.34 -16.81 -17.93
CA GLU A 189 -14.09 -17.07 -19.35
C GLU A 189 -12.89 -16.25 -19.84
N GLY A 190 -11.91 -16.91 -20.48
CA GLY A 190 -10.72 -16.26 -21.04
C GLY A 190 -9.45 -17.12 -20.92
N PRO A 191 -8.48 -16.99 -21.83
CA PRO A 191 -7.21 -17.73 -21.78
C PRO A 191 -6.38 -17.39 -20.52
N GLU A 192 -6.50 -16.19 -19.98
CA GLU A 192 -5.79 -15.73 -18.78
C GLU A 192 -6.16 -16.52 -17.52
N ILE A 193 -7.36 -17.11 -17.51
CA ILE A 193 -7.89 -17.86 -16.37
C ILE A 193 -7.19 -19.21 -16.22
N GLU A 194 -7.02 -19.92 -17.34
CA GLU A 194 -6.24 -21.16 -17.37
C GLU A 194 -4.78 -20.88 -17.01
N GLY A 195 -4.22 -19.78 -17.51
CA GLY A 195 -2.87 -19.35 -17.18
C GLY A 195 -2.67 -19.03 -15.70
N CYS A 196 -3.65 -18.43 -15.03
CA CYS A 196 -3.62 -18.22 -13.57
C CYS A 196 -3.58 -19.55 -12.83
N GLY A 197 -4.42 -20.52 -13.21
CA GLY A 197 -4.42 -21.87 -12.62
C GLY A 197 -3.08 -22.60 -12.79
N LYS A 198 -2.48 -22.50 -13.99
CA LYS A 198 -1.14 -23.05 -14.27
C LYS A 198 -0.07 -22.42 -13.38
N ARG A 199 -0.09 -21.08 -13.23
CA ARG A 199 0.87 -20.36 -12.37
C ARG A 199 0.72 -20.77 -10.90
N ILE A 200 -0.51 -20.80 -10.39
CA ILE A 200 -0.80 -21.25 -9.01
C ILE A 200 -0.24 -22.66 -8.78
N LEU A 201 -0.46 -23.60 -9.70
CA LEU A 201 0.11 -24.95 -9.55
C LEU A 201 1.64 -24.99 -9.66
N ALA A 202 2.24 -24.19 -10.55
CA ALA A 202 3.68 -24.14 -10.75
C ALA A 202 4.42 -23.60 -9.50
N GLU A 203 3.80 -22.68 -8.77
CA GLU A 203 4.36 -22.10 -7.55
C GLU A 203 4.01 -22.89 -6.27
N GLN A 204 3.28 -24.00 -6.38
CA GLN A 204 3.01 -24.86 -5.24
C GLN A 204 4.33 -25.41 -4.68
N ARG A 205 4.51 -25.25 -3.37
CA ARG A 205 5.70 -25.72 -2.67
C ARG A 205 5.75 -27.25 -2.58
N PRO A 206 6.94 -27.84 -2.37
CA PRO A 206 7.07 -29.29 -2.16
C PRO A 206 6.24 -29.83 -0.97
N ASP A 207 6.04 -29.02 0.07
CA ASP A 207 5.22 -29.35 1.24
C ASP A 207 3.70 -29.20 0.98
N GLY A 208 3.30 -28.70 -0.19
CA GLY A 208 1.91 -28.60 -0.65
C GLY A 208 1.25 -27.24 -0.51
N GLY A 209 1.82 -26.34 0.30
CA GLY A 209 1.27 -25.00 0.49
C GLY A 209 1.81 -23.98 -0.51
N TRP A 210 1.49 -22.71 -0.28
CA TRP A 210 1.99 -21.54 -1.00
C TRP A 210 2.61 -20.55 -0.02
N SER A 211 3.62 -19.82 -0.48
CA SER A 211 4.33 -18.81 0.31
C SER A 211 4.14 -17.42 -0.29
N ILE A 212 4.27 -16.37 0.53
CA ILE A 212 4.14 -14.96 0.09
C ILE A 212 5.47 -14.36 -0.41
N TYR A 213 6.52 -15.17 -0.47
CA TYR A 213 7.79 -14.84 -1.15
C TYR A 213 8.54 -16.13 -1.52
N PRO A 214 9.44 -16.12 -2.51
CA PRO A 214 10.19 -17.29 -2.93
C PRO A 214 10.99 -17.91 -1.78
N GLY A 215 10.79 -19.20 -1.54
CA GLY A 215 11.48 -19.95 -0.47
C GLY A 215 10.97 -19.66 0.95
N GLY A 216 9.93 -18.84 1.13
CA GLY A 216 9.30 -18.58 2.44
C GLY A 216 8.57 -19.79 3.04
N PRO A 217 8.00 -19.70 4.25
CA PRO A 217 7.16 -20.76 4.81
C PRO A 217 5.80 -20.83 4.11
N VAL A 218 5.04 -21.90 4.36
CA VAL A 218 3.62 -21.96 3.98
C VAL A 218 2.87 -20.82 4.69
N ASP A 219 2.16 -20.02 3.90
CA ASP A 219 1.20 -19.04 4.38
C ASP A 219 -0.22 -19.61 4.23
N THR A 220 -0.97 -19.60 5.34
CA THR A 220 -2.33 -20.17 5.40
C THR A 220 -3.30 -19.43 4.48
N SER A 221 -3.17 -18.11 4.38
CA SER A 221 -4.09 -17.27 3.59
C SER A 221 -3.86 -17.45 2.10
N ALA A 222 -2.60 -17.43 1.65
CA ALA A 222 -2.20 -17.75 0.29
C ALA A 222 -2.67 -19.16 -0.10
N SER A 223 -2.42 -20.14 0.78
CA SER A 223 -2.75 -21.54 0.50
C SER A 223 -4.25 -21.81 0.39
N VAL A 224 -5.07 -21.20 1.27
CA VAL A 224 -6.53 -21.35 1.23
C VAL A 224 -7.12 -20.70 -0.03
N LYS A 225 -6.63 -19.52 -0.42
CA LYS A 225 -7.05 -18.84 -1.66
C LYS A 225 -6.67 -19.65 -2.90
N ALA A 226 -5.42 -20.12 -2.97
CA ALA A 226 -4.93 -20.96 -4.07
C ALA A 226 -5.76 -22.24 -4.21
N TYR A 227 -6.02 -22.94 -3.09
CA TYR A 227 -6.85 -24.14 -3.09
C TYR A 227 -8.27 -23.86 -3.61
N LEU A 228 -8.92 -22.82 -3.10
CA LEU A 228 -10.27 -22.44 -3.55
C LEU A 228 -10.28 -22.04 -5.03
N ALA A 229 -9.28 -21.29 -5.51
CA ALA A 229 -9.17 -20.91 -6.90
C ALA A 229 -9.03 -22.14 -7.82
N LEU A 230 -8.20 -23.12 -7.46
CA LEU A 230 -8.06 -24.37 -8.20
C LEU A 230 -9.36 -25.21 -8.18
N LYS A 231 -10.06 -25.26 -7.04
CA LYS A 231 -11.39 -25.91 -6.94
C LYS A 231 -12.40 -25.24 -7.87
N ILE A 232 -12.42 -23.92 -7.93
CA ILE A 232 -13.29 -23.15 -8.85
C ILE A 232 -12.99 -23.51 -10.31
N LEU A 233 -11.72 -23.65 -10.69
CA LEU A 233 -11.31 -24.07 -12.03
C LEU A 233 -11.61 -25.54 -12.33
N GLY A 234 -11.87 -26.37 -11.31
CA GLY A 234 -12.33 -27.76 -11.46
C GLY A 234 -11.28 -28.80 -11.25
N HIS A 235 -10.19 -28.43 -10.57
CA HIS A 235 -9.20 -29.40 -10.13
C HIS A 235 -9.82 -30.39 -9.12
N ASP A 236 -9.52 -31.67 -9.32
CA ASP A 236 -9.97 -32.74 -8.45
C ASP A 236 -9.35 -32.58 -7.04
N PRO A 237 -10.15 -32.50 -5.96
CA PRO A 237 -9.64 -32.45 -4.58
C PRO A 237 -8.77 -33.66 -4.20
N GLU A 238 -8.92 -34.78 -4.89
CA GLU A 238 -8.13 -36.00 -4.69
C GLU A 238 -6.88 -36.05 -5.58
N SER A 239 -6.65 -35.03 -6.42
CA SER A 239 -5.39 -34.91 -7.16
C SER A 239 -4.19 -34.78 -6.20
N PRO A 240 -3.01 -35.30 -6.56
CA PRO A 240 -1.84 -35.27 -5.68
C PRO A 240 -1.49 -33.85 -5.19
N ALA A 241 -1.69 -32.82 -6.01
CA ALA A 241 -1.45 -31.43 -5.64
C ALA A 241 -2.42 -30.94 -4.56
N LEU A 242 -3.73 -31.16 -4.73
CA LEU A 242 -4.73 -30.69 -3.80
C LEU A 242 -4.74 -31.50 -2.48
N VAL A 243 -4.41 -32.79 -2.51
CA VAL A 243 -4.21 -33.59 -1.28
C VAL A 243 -3.05 -33.04 -0.44
N ARG A 244 -1.93 -32.68 -1.07
CA ARG A 244 -0.81 -32.03 -0.35
C ARG A 244 -1.23 -30.67 0.21
N ALA A 245 -1.95 -29.87 -0.56
CA ALA A 245 -2.46 -28.57 -0.12
C ALA A 245 -3.37 -28.69 1.12
N ARG A 246 -4.32 -29.63 1.14
CA ARG A 246 -5.19 -29.89 2.30
C ARG A 246 -4.36 -30.17 3.56
N ARG A 247 -3.36 -31.06 3.46
CA ARG A 247 -2.46 -31.39 4.57
C ARG A 247 -1.68 -30.17 5.05
N ALA A 248 -1.13 -29.38 4.13
CA ALA A 248 -0.39 -28.17 4.46
C ALA A 248 -1.28 -27.13 5.16
N ILE A 249 -2.50 -26.92 4.66
CA ILE A 249 -3.48 -25.99 5.24
C ILE A 249 -3.89 -26.43 6.65
N THR A 250 -4.19 -27.70 6.86
CA THR A 250 -4.51 -28.25 8.19
C THR A 250 -3.35 -28.07 9.16
N ALA A 251 -2.11 -28.37 8.72
CA ALA A 251 -0.91 -28.16 9.52
C ALA A 251 -0.67 -26.68 9.85
N ALA A 252 -1.11 -25.76 8.99
CA ALA A 252 -0.99 -24.32 9.16
C ALA A 252 -2.18 -23.68 9.91
N GLY A 253 -3.00 -24.46 10.61
CA GLY A 253 -4.09 -23.96 11.45
C GLY A 253 -5.50 -24.03 10.82
N GLY A 254 -5.61 -24.53 9.59
CA GLY A 254 -6.89 -24.72 8.90
C GLY A 254 -7.46 -23.45 8.25
N PRO A 255 -8.61 -23.57 7.56
CA PRO A 255 -9.17 -22.50 6.73
C PRO A 255 -9.70 -21.28 7.52
N LEU A 256 -9.79 -21.37 8.85
CA LEU A 256 -10.17 -20.24 9.71
C LEU A 256 -8.98 -19.47 10.30
N ALA A 257 -7.76 -20.00 10.20
CA ALA A 257 -6.52 -19.35 10.60
C ALA A 257 -5.98 -18.34 9.55
N VAL A 258 -6.85 -17.94 8.62
CA VAL A 258 -6.55 -16.95 7.58
C VAL A 258 -6.73 -15.51 8.08
N ASN A 259 -6.13 -14.56 7.37
CA ASN A 259 -6.32 -13.13 7.62
C ASN A 259 -7.72 -12.63 7.24
N SER A 260 -8.01 -11.39 7.61
CA SER A 260 -9.31 -10.75 7.40
C SER A 260 -9.69 -10.60 5.93
N PHE A 261 -8.74 -10.30 5.04
CA PHE A 261 -9.02 -10.21 3.60
C PHE A 261 -9.49 -11.54 3.02
N THR A 262 -8.82 -12.63 3.38
CA THR A 262 -9.22 -13.99 2.97
C THR A 262 -10.62 -14.30 3.46
N ARG A 263 -10.97 -13.95 4.71
CA ARG A 263 -12.33 -14.11 5.22
C ARG A 263 -13.37 -13.38 4.36
N PHE A 264 -13.08 -12.16 3.89
CA PHE A 264 -14.00 -11.45 3.01
C PHE A 264 -14.22 -12.17 1.68
N TYR A 265 -13.17 -12.70 1.05
CA TYR A 265 -13.31 -13.52 -0.16
C TYR A 265 -14.12 -14.80 0.08
N LEU A 266 -13.83 -15.50 1.18
CA LEU A 266 -14.59 -16.70 1.58
C LEU A 266 -16.07 -16.38 1.83
N ALA A 267 -16.39 -15.24 2.45
CA ALA A 267 -17.76 -14.80 2.66
C ALA A 267 -18.46 -14.40 1.36
N LEU A 268 -17.76 -13.68 0.48
CA LEU A 268 -18.22 -13.26 -0.84
C LEU A 268 -18.64 -14.47 -1.70
N LEU A 269 -17.93 -15.58 -1.56
CA LEU A 269 -18.19 -16.86 -2.27
C LEU A 269 -18.98 -17.88 -1.44
N GLY A 270 -19.58 -17.46 -0.32
CA GLY A 270 -20.48 -18.28 0.49
C GLY A 270 -19.83 -19.47 1.22
N GLN A 271 -18.50 -19.47 1.38
CA GLN A 271 -17.75 -20.50 2.10
C GLN A 271 -17.81 -20.31 3.62
N ILE A 272 -17.95 -19.06 4.09
CA ILE A 272 -18.20 -18.71 5.49
C ILE A 272 -19.28 -17.62 5.58
N PRO A 273 -19.97 -17.45 6.72
CA PRO A 273 -20.89 -16.32 6.89
C PRO A 273 -20.12 -15.01 7.14
N TYR A 274 -20.69 -13.87 6.70
CA TYR A 274 -20.15 -12.53 7.01
C TYR A 274 -19.98 -12.23 8.51
N ALA A 275 -20.72 -12.93 9.39
CA ALA A 275 -20.55 -12.82 10.83
C ALA A 275 -19.14 -13.21 11.31
N ALA A 276 -18.45 -14.08 10.56
CA ALA A 276 -17.08 -14.50 10.81
C ALA A 276 -16.01 -13.49 10.35
N CYS A 277 -16.39 -12.47 9.57
CA CYS A 277 -15.49 -11.41 9.14
C CYS A 277 -15.50 -10.24 10.13
N PRO A 278 -14.41 -9.46 10.28
CA PRO A 278 -14.45 -8.21 11.03
C PRO A 278 -15.38 -7.20 10.34
N ALA A 279 -16.11 -6.42 11.13
CA ALA A 279 -17.00 -5.40 10.61
C ALA A 279 -16.23 -4.19 10.09
N VAL A 280 -16.64 -3.71 8.91
CA VAL A 280 -16.11 -2.50 8.26
C VAL A 280 -17.28 -1.53 8.03
N PRO A 281 -17.77 -0.83 9.06
CA PRO A 281 -18.97 -0.01 8.92
C PRO A 281 -18.72 1.19 8.00
N PRO A 282 -19.59 1.47 7.00
CA PRO A 282 -19.43 2.66 6.15
C PRO A 282 -19.52 3.95 6.96
N GLU A 283 -20.19 3.96 8.13
CA GLU A 283 -20.30 5.12 9.01
C GLU A 283 -18.94 5.69 9.45
N ALA A 284 -17.85 4.91 9.35
CA ALA A 284 -16.49 5.38 9.62
C ALA A 284 -16.09 6.60 8.77
N ILE A 285 -16.63 6.76 7.56
CA ILE A 285 -16.36 7.93 6.70
C ILE A 285 -16.95 9.23 7.25
N LEU A 286 -17.94 9.14 8.15
CA LEU A 286 -18.60 10.30 8.74
C LEU A 286 -17.94 10.76 10.04
N LEU A 287 -16.93 10.02 10.52
CA LEU A 287 -16.23 10.35 11.75
C LEU A 287 -15.41 11.63 11.56
N PRO A 288 -15.52 12.61 12.48
CA PRO A 288 -14.83 13.89 12.33
C PRO A 288 -13.33 13.76 12.58
N ASP A 289 -12.55 14.70 12.04
CA ASP A 289 -11.08 14.66 12.09
C ASP A 289 -10.49 14.68 13.50
N TRP A 290 -11.20 15.30 14.46
CA TRP A 290 -10.79 15.33 15.87
C TRP A 290 -10.95 13.97 16.55
N PHE A 291 -11.78 13.06 16.02
CA PHE A 291 -12.01 11.75 16.60
C PHE A 291 -10.81 10.83 16.34
N PRO A 292 -10.30 10.07 17.34
CA PRO A 292 -9.06 9.30 17.18
C PRO A 292 -9.08 8.22 16.09
N ILE A 293 -10.28 7.72 15.73
CA ILE A 293 -10.46 6.72 14.68
C ILE A 293 -11.18 7.39 13.51
N ASN A 294 -10.43 7.93 12.57
CA ASN A 294 -11.00 8.51 11.36
C ASN A 294 -10.12 8.16 10.15
N LEU A 295 -10.71 8.21 8.95
CA LEU A 295 -10.00 7.79 7.74
C LEU A 295 -8.74 8.63 7.48
N ARG A 296 -8.70 9.92 7.83
CA ARG A 296 -7.51 10.75 7.60
C ARG A 296 -6.29 10.30 8.40
N ARG A 297 -6.47 9.54 9.49
CA ARG A 297 -5.42 8.96 10.33
C ARG A 297 -4.96 7.57 9.89
N VAL A 298 -5.52 7.07 8.81
CA VAL A 298 -5.16 5.78 8.19
C VAL A 298 -4.31 6.06 6.95
N SER A 299 -3.34 5.20 6.67
CA SER A 299 -2.49 5.33 5.49
C SER A 299 -3.29 5.38 4.18
N SER A 300 -2.72 5.98 3.13
CA SER A 300 -3.34 6.10 1.79
C SER A 300 -3.88 4.76 1.27
N TRP A 301 -3.05 3.71 1.28
CA TRP A 301 -3.42 2.37 0.80
C TRP A 301 -4.49 1.71 1.68
N SER A 302 -4.48 1.95 2.99
CA SER A 302 -5.51 1.41 3.87
C SER A 302 -6.83 2.17 3.72
N ARG A 303 -6.81 3.49 3.49
CA ARG A 303 -8.02 4.28 3.18
C ARG A 303 -8.70 3.80 1.91
N THR A 304 -7.93 3.66 0.84
CA THR A 304 -8.42 3.19 -0.47
C THR A 304 -8.95 1.75 -0.40
N MET A 305 -8.52 0.95 0.58
CA MET A 305 -9.11 -0.36 0.89
C MET A 305 -10.39 -0.30 1.72
N ILE A 306 -10.37 0.44 2.83
CA ILE A 306 -11.46 0.46 3.81
C ILE A 306 -12.75 1.00 3.21
N VAL A 307 -12.67 2.06 2.39
CA VAL A 307 -13.87 2.70 1.82
C VAL A 307 -14.69 1.73 0.94
N PRO A 308 -14.13 1.08 -0.09
CA PRO A 308 -14.89 0.10 -0.87
C PRO A 308 -15.25 -1.15 -0.07
N LEU A 309 -14.39 -1.63 0.84
CA LEU A 309 -14.74 -2.74 1.74
C LEU A 309 -15.92 -2.41 2.65
N SER A 310 -16.08 -1.15 3.05
CA SER A 310 -17.21 -0.73 3.87
C SER A 310 -18.54 -0.77 3.12
N LEU A 311 -18.51 -0.53 1.80
CA LEU A 311 -19.65 -0.73 0.92
C LEU A 311 -19.94 -2.22 0.77
N MET A 312 -18.92 -3.04 0.50
CA MET A 312 -19.09 -4.50 0.47
C MET A 312 -19.70 -5.01 1.80
N TRP A 313 -19.22 -4.54 2.95
CA TRP A 313 -19.78 -4.88 4.26
C TRP A 313 -21.23 -4.41 4.44
N ALA A 314 -21.59 -3.24 3.90
CA ALA A 314 -22.95 -2.71 4.01
C ALA A 314 -23.98 -3.56 3.24
N PHE A 315 -23.59 -4.13 2.09
CA PHE A 315 -24.47 -4.88 1.21
C PHE A 315 -24.34 -6.40 1.35
N LYS A 316 -23.20 -6.91 1.84
CA LYS A 316 -22.90 -8.33 2.06
C LYS A 316 -23.26 -9.21 0.86
N PRO A 317 -22.77 -8.88 -0.36
CA PRO A 317 -23.09 -9.68 -1.53
C PRO A 317 -22.55 -11.10 -1.39
N VAL A 318 -23.32 -12.11 -1.83
CA VAL A 318 -22.87 -13.51 -1.82
C VAL A 318 -23.16 -14.14 -3.17
N ARG A 319 -22.17 -14.84 -3.72
CA ARG A 319 -22.38 -15.83 -4.78
C ARG A 319 -22.07 -17.21 -4.22
N HIS A 320 -23.09 -18.05 -4.10
CA HIS A 320 -22.89 -19.44 -3.69
C HIS A 320 -22.26 -20.24 -4.83
N LEU A 321 -21.13 -20.86 -4.55
CA LEU A 321 -20.49 -21.82 -5.45
C LEU A 321 -21.24 -23.16 -5.43
N PRO A 322 -21.25 -23.91 -6.55
CA PRO A 322 -21.63 -25.32 -6.56
C PRO A 322 -20.83 -26.12 -5.52
N ALA A 323 -21.44 -27.16 -4.94
CA ALA A 323 -20.83 -27.92 -3.85
C ALA A 323 -19.50 -28.57 -4.23
N ASP A 324 -19.35 -29.01 -5.48
CA ASP A 324 -18.11 -29.59 -6.03
C ASP A 324 -16.98 -28.55 -6.19
N ARG A 325 -17.32 -27.26 -6.21
CA ARG A 325 -16.39 -26.12 -6.35
C ARG A 325 -16.12 -25.37 -5.05
N GLY A 326 -16.77 -25.76 -3.95
CA GLY A 326 -16.53 -25.22 -2.60
C GLY A 326 -15.32 -25.86 -1.90
N ILE A 327 -15.10 -25.50 -0.63
CA ILE A 327 -13.96 -25.96 0.18
C ILE A 327 -14.38 -26.58 1.52
N ALA A 328 -15.54 -27.24 1.56
CA ALA A 328 -16.07 -27.86 2.78
C ALA A 328 -15.10 -28.89 3.40
N GLU A 329 -14.33 -29.57 2.56
CA GLU A 329 -13.29 -30.53 2.92
C GLU A 329 -12.19 -29.91 3.80
N LEU A 330 -11.79 -28.64 3.56
CA LEU A 330 -10.79 -27.96 4.39
C LEU A 330 -11.29 -27.78 5.83
N PHE A 331 -12.59 -27.53 6.00
CA PHE A 331 -13.19 -27.39 7.33
C PHE A 331 -13.36 -28.76 8.01
N ALA A 332 -13.65 -29.81 7.24
CA ALA A 332 -13.74 -31.17 7.75
C ALA A 332 -12.38 -31.67 8.26
N ASP A 333 -11.31 -31.46 7.47
CA ASP A 333 -9.95 -31.87 7.82
C ASP A 333 -9.39 -31.12 9.03
N ALA A 334 -9.80 -29.86 9.20
CA ALA A 334 -9.33 -29.00 10.29
C ALA A 334 -10.22 -29.03 11.54
N ARG A 335 -11.17 -29.98 11.64
CA ARG A 335 -12.13 -30.04 12.76
C ARG A 335 -11.46 -30.09 14.13
N ASP A 336 -10.36 -30.83 14.22
CA ASP A 336 -9.63 -31.07 15.47
C ASP A 336 -8.43 -30.13 15.64
N VAL A 337 -8.24 -29.18 14.72
CA VAL A 337 -7.16 -28.19 14.82
C VAL A 337 -7.56 -27.13 15.84
N PRO A 338 -6.77 -26.92 16.91
CA PRO A 338 -7.10 -25.91 17.91
C PRO A 338 -7.05 -24.51 17.29
N PRO A 339 -7.91 -23.58 17.73
CA PRO A 339 -7.84 -22.20 17.28
C PRO A 339 -6.48 -21.59 17.62
N GLY A 340 -5.96 -20.77 16.70
CA GLY A 340 -4.71 -20.04 16.92
C GLY A 340 -4.77 -19.08 18.11
N PRO A 341 -3.60 -18.60 18.58
CA PRO A 341 -3.53 -17.69 19.70
C PRO A 341 -4.31 -16.39 19.41
N VAL A 342 -5.06 -15.92 20.40
CA VAL A 342 -5.84 -14.68 20.31
C VAL A 342 -5.10 -13.60 21.09
N ASP A 343 -4.84 -12.45 20.47
CA ASP A 343 -4.24 -11.30 21.16
C ASP A 343 -5.15 -10.82 22.31
N THR A 344 -4.68 -10.92 23.54
CA THR A 344 -5.40 -10.55 24.77
C THR A 344 -5.12 -9.12 25.24
N GLY A 345 -4.38 -8.32 24.46
CA GLY A 345 -4.11 -6.91 24.75
C GLY A 345 -5.40 -6.08 24.91
N PHE A 346 -5.35 -5.07 25.79
CA PHE A 346 -6.51 -4.23 26.13
C PHE A 346 -7.22 -3.68 24.89
N TRP A 347 -6.47 -3.07 23.96
CA TRP A 347 -7.02 -2.51 22.74
C TRP A 347 -7.66 -3.57 21.84
N SER A 348 -7.02 -4.73 21.70
CA SER A 348 -7.52 -5.85 20.91
C SER A 348 -8.82 -6.42 21.49
N VAL A 349 -8.92 -6.52 22.82
CA VAL A 349 -10.17 -6.90 23.52
C VAL A 349 -11.25 -5.84 23.32
N PHE A 350 -10.91 -4.56 23.50
CA PHE A 350 -11.83 -3.44 23.29
C PHE A 350 -12.41 -3.44 21.88
N PHE A 351 -11.55 -3.52 20.86
CA PHE A 351 -11.95 -3.50 19.46
C PHE A 351 -12.76 -4.73 19.04
N ARG A 352 -12.46 -5.92 19.60
CA ARG A 352 -13.36 -7.09 19.45
C ARG A 352 -14.71 -6.91 20.12
N GLY A 353 -14.78 -6.12 21.19
CA GLY A 353 -16.04 -5.71 21.81
C GLY A 353 -16.83 -4.76 20.91
N VAL A 354 -16.17 -3.74 20.36
CA VAL A 354 -16.75 -2.80 19.39
C VAL A 354 -17.30 -3.53 18.17
N ASP A 355 -16.53 -4.45 17.58
CA ASP A 355 -16.96 -5.32 16.47
C ASP A 355 -18.25 -6.09 16.79
N ARG A 356 -18.31 -6.74 17.96
CA ARG A 356 -19.51 -7.47 18.41
C ARG A 356 -20.72 -6.57 18.60
N VAL A 357 -20.54 -5.39 19.19
CA VAL A 357 -21.62 -4.41 19.38
C VAL A 357 -22.14 -3.91 18.04
N MET A 358 -21.25 -3.56 17.10
CA MET A 358 -21.64 -3.12 15.76
C MET A 358 -22.44 -4.19 15.02
N LYS A 359 -21.99 -5.43 15.06
CA LYS A 359 -22.71 -6.58 14.48
C LYS A 359 -24.08 -6.79 15.14
N ALA A 360 -24.19 -6.62 16.45
CA ALA A 360 -25.45 -6.72 17.18
C ALA A 360 -26.42 -5.58 16.84
N CYS A 361 -25.95 -4.34 16.74
CA CYS A 361 -26.76 -3.21 16.29
C CYS A 361 -27.27 -3.43 14.85
N GLU A 362 -26.41 -3.91 13.97
CA GLU A 362 -26.77 -4.18 12.57
C GLU A 362 -27.78 -5.32 12.44
N SER A 363 -27.68 -6.38 13.26
CA SER A 363 -28.61 -7.52 13.21
C SER A 363 -30.05 -7.14 13.57
N VAL A 364 -30.22 -6.12 14.42
CA VAL A 364 -31.52 -5.54 14.79
C VAL A 364 -31.94 -4.32 13.94
N GLY A 365 -31.13 -3.94 12.94
CA GLY A 365 -31.43 -2.83 12.03
C GLY A 365 -31.14 -1.43 12.57
N LEU A 366 -30.40 -1.29 13.68
CA LEU A 366 -30.03 0.00 14.27
C LEU A 366 -28.82 0.61 13.55
N VAL A 367 -29.06 1.16 12.35
CA VAL A 367 -28.02 1.75 11.48
C VAL A 367 -28.45 3.12 10.92
N PRO A 368 -28.70 4.13 11.78
CA PRO A 368 -29.43 5.36 11.41
C PRO A 368 -28.74 6.23 10.34
N LEU A 369 -27.41 6.11 10.18
CA LEU A 369 -26.63 6.91 9.22
C LEU A 369 -26.19 6.13 7.98
N ARG A 370 -26.61 4.86 7.85
CA ARG A 370 -26.13 3.93 6.81
C ARG A 370 -26.27 4.48 5.39
N ALA A 371 -27.44 5.01 5.05
CA ALA A 371 -27.69 5.55 3.72
C ALA A 371 -26.77 6.75 3.39
N ARG A 372 -26.60 7.67 4.36
CA ARG A 372 -25.70 8.82 4.20
C ARG A 372 -24.24 8.36 4.06
N ALA A 373 -23.83 7.41 4.88
CA ALA A 373 -22.49 6.84 4.87
C ALA A 373 -22.17 6.14 3.54
N VAL A 374 -23.08 5.30 3.04
CA VAL A 374 -22.95 4.64 1.72
C VAL A 374 -22.75 5.66 0.60
N GLN A 375 -23.55 6.74 0.58
CA GLN A 375 -23.40 7.79 -0.43
C GLN A 375 -22.09 8.57 -0.29
N ALA A 376 -21.62 8.79 0.94
CA ALA A 376 -20.31 9.40 1.16
C ALA A 376 -19.17 8.49 0.67
N CYS A 377 -19.21 7.19 0.97
CA CYS A 377 -18.22 6.22 0.49
C CYS A 377 -18.19 6.15 -1.04
N ARG A 378 -19.37 6.10 -1.69
CA ARG A 378 -19.46 6.10 -3.15
C ARG A 378 -18.85 7.36 -3.76
N ARG A 379 -19.20 8.55 -3.25
CA ARG A 379 -18.64 9.81 -3.75
C ARG A 379 -17.13 9.86 -3.57
N TRP A 380 -16.64 9.54 -2.38
CA TRP A 380 -15.22 9.53 -2.07
C TRP A 380 -14.43 8.64 -3.03
N MET A 381 -14.96 7.44 -3.32
CA MET A 381 -14.37 6.49 -4.26
C MET A 381 -14.35 7.02 -5.69
N LEU A 382 -15.49 7.49 -6.20
CA LEU A 382 -15.61 7.95 -7.59
C LEU A 382 -14.80 9.24 -7.85
N GLU A 383 -14.73 10.15 -6.88
CA GLU A 383 -13.85 11.33 -6.96
C GLU A 383 -12.38 10.92 -7.18
N ARG A 384 -11.95 9.80 -6.60
CA ARG A 384 -10.57 9.29 -6.66
C ARG A 384 -10.30 8.36 -7.83
N PHE A 385 -11.28 8.11 -8.69
CA PHE A 385 -11.03 7.51 -9.99
C PHE A 385 -10.49 8.54 -10.99
N ASP A 386 -10.83 9.82 -10.81
CA ASP A 386 -10.43 10.89 -11.72
C ASP A 386 -8.91 11.10 -11.73
N GLY A 387 -8.27 10.79 -12.87
CA GLY A 387 -6.82 10.90 -13.01
C GLY A 387 -6.01 9.83 -12.28
N SER A 388 -6.63 8.69 -11.94
CA SER A 388 -5.94 7.53 -11.38
C SER A 388 -6.22 6.27 -12.21
N ASP A 389 -5.25 5.36 -12.29
CA ASP A 389 -5.40 4.03 -12.90
C ASP A 389 -6.21 3.08 -11.99
N GLY A 390 -7.42 3.52 -11.64
CA GLY A 390 -8.24 2.91 -10.60
C GLY A 390 -7.90 3.44 -9.21
N LEU A 391 -8.72 3.08 -8.22
CA LEU A 391 -8.58 3.64 -6.86
C LEU A 391 -7.21 3.31 -6.27
N GLY A 392 -6.40 4.35 -6.01
CA GLY A 392 -5.05 4.18 -5.50
C GLY A 392 -4.08 3.46 -6.45
N ALA A 393 -4.50 3.14 -7.68
CA ALA A 393 -3.72 2.43 -8.71
C ALA A 393 -3.12 1.07 -8.28
N ILE A 394 -3.69 0.43 -7.26
CA ILE A 394 -3.27 -0.87 -6.73
C ILE A 394 -4.40 -1.90 -6.79
N PHE A 395 -4.04 -3.17 -7.00
CA PHE A 395 -4.96 -4.28 -7.26
C PHE A 395 -6.09 -4.39 -6.22
N PRO A 396 -5.84 -4.41 -4.90
CA PRO A 396 -6.90 -4.71 -3.93
C PRO A 396 -7.99 -3.63 -3.87
N PRO A 397 -7.71 -2.31 -3.82
CA PRO A 397 -8.75 -1.28 -3.88
C PRO A 397 -9.58 -1.31 -5.17
N ILE A 398 -8.97 -1.63 -6.31
CA ILE A 398 -9.69 -1.75 -7.59
C ILE A 398 -10.69 -2.92 -7.52
N VAL A 399 -10.25 -4.07 -7.01
CA VAL A 399 -11.12 -5.24 -6.75
C VAL A 399 -12.30 -4.86 -5.87
N TRP A 400 -12.04 -4.26 -4.71
CA TRP A 400 -13.13 -3.97 -3.77
C TRP A 400 -14.04 -2.86 -4.29
N SER A 401 -13.53 -1.93 -5.09
CA SER A 401 -14.34 -0.91 -5.77
C SER A 401 -15.31 -1.56 -6.76
N TYR A 402 -14.84 -2.53 -7.55
CA TYR A 402 -15.70 -3.32 -8.42
C TYR A 402 -16.79 -4.05 -7.64
N VAL A 403 -16.43 -4.76 -6.56
CA VAL A 403 -17.39 -5.46 -5.69
C VAL A 403 -18.41 -4.48 -5.10
N ALA A 404 -17.96 -3.34 -4.59
CA ALA A 404 -18.81 -2.31 -3.99
C ALA A 404 -19.83 -1.75 -4.98
N LEU A 405 -19.40 -1.37 -6.18
CA LEU A 405 -20.27 -0.83 -7.23
C LEU A 405 -21.33 -1.85 -7.65
N ARG A 406 -20.94 -3.10 -7.85
CA ARG A 406 -21.84 -4.19 -8.21
C ARG A 406 -22.81 -4.53 -7.08
N ALA A 407 -22.37 -4.52 -5.83
CA ALA A 407 -23.22 -4.73 -4.66
C ALA A 407 -24.26 -3.61 -4.46
N MET A 408 -23.93 -2.38 -4.88
CA MET A 408 -24.87 -1.25 -4.94
C MET A 408 -25.89 -1.34 -6.09
N GLY A 409 -25.80 -2.35 -6.95
CA GLY A 409 -26.68 -2.53 -8.10
C GLY A 409 -26.28 -1.72 -9.33
N CYS A 410 -25.04 -1.22 -9.43
CA CYS A 410 -24.57 -0.58 -10.65
C CYS A 410 -24.50 -1.61 -11.80
N ALA A 411 -24.95 -1.20 -12.98
CA ALA A 411 -24.94 -2.05 -14.16
C ALA A 411 -23.50 -2.38 -14.61
N GLU A 412 -23.32 -3.54 -15.25
CA GLU A 412 -22.02 -4.02 -15.76
C GLU A 412 -21.37 -3.05 -16.77
N ASP A 413 -22.21 -2.33 -17.50
CA ASP A 413 -21.85 -1.34 -18.51
C ASP A 413 -21.89 0.10 -17.97
N SER A 414 -22.04 0.29 -16.65
CA SER A 414 -21.83 1.62 -16.08
C SER A 414 -20.36 2.05 -16.26
N PRO A 415 -20.08 3.34 -16.54
CA PRO A 415 -18.72 3.82 -16.72
C PRO A 415 -17.78 3.42 -15.58
N GLU A 416 -18.25 3.55 -14.33
CA GLU A 416 -17.46 3.24 -13.15
C GLU A 416 -17.13 1.74 -12.99
N VAL A 417 -18.04 0.84 -13.39
CA VAL A 417 -17.78 -0.61 -13.34
C VAL A 417 -16.85 -1.03 -14.47
N ARG A 418 -17.03 -0.46 -15.68
CA ARG A 418 -16.11 -0.68 -16.80
C ARG A 418 -14.71 -0.20 -16.47
N GLU A 419 -14.59 0.94 -15.78
CA GLU A 419 -13.30 1.47 -15.34
C GLU A 419 -12.57 0.48 -14.45
N CYS A 420 -13.18 0.01 -13.35
CA CYS A 420 -12.53 -0.98 -12.48
C CYS A 420 -12.13 -2.25 -13.25
N ARG A 421 -12.97 -2.73 -14.17
CA ARG A 421 -12.65 -3.91 -15.00
C ARG A 421 -11.48 -3.66 -15.95
N SER A 422 -11.44 -2.49 -16.59
CA SER A 422 -10.37 -2.09 -17.49
C SER A 422 -9.04 -2.05 -16.73
N GLN A 423 -9.03 -1.45 -15.54
CA GLN A 423 -7.83 -1.35 -14.72
C GLN A 423 -7.35 -2.71 -14.20
N LEU A 424 -8.27 -3.60 -13.76
CA LEU A 424 -7.89 -4.98 -13.42
C LEU A 424 -7.29 -5.73 -14.62
N ALA A 425 -7.88 -5.59 -15.81
CA ALA A 425 -7.38 -6.24 -17.01
C ALA A 425 -5.98 -5.75 -17.41
N ARG A 426 -5.65 -4.48 -17.12
CA ARG A 426 -4.30 -3.93 -17.34
C ARG A 426 -3.27 -4.50 -16.35
N LEU A 427 -3.67 -5.15 -15.27
CA LEU A 427 -2.73 -5.79 -14.34
C LEU A 427 -2.40 -7.23 -14.73
N VAL A 428 -3.04 -7.77 -15.78
CA VAL A 428 -2.87 -9.14 -16.25
C VAL A 428 -1.77 -9.20 -17.31
N GLU A 429 -0.76 -10.03 -17.09
CA GLU A 429 0.32 -10.33 -18.03
C GLU A 429 0.26 -11.82 -18.41
N VAL A 430 -0.01 -12.11 -19.69
CA VAL A 430 0.01 -13.48 -20.22
C VAL A 430 1.41 -13.80 -20.71
N GLU A 431 2.05 -14.77 -20.06
CA GLU A 431 3.43 -15.12 -20.32
C GLU A 431 3.56 -16.07 -21.53
N PRO A 432 4.71 -16.09 -22.23
CA PRO A 432 4.92 -16.95 -23.40
C PRO A 432 4.79 -18.46 -23.14
N ASP A 433 4.97 -18.88 -21.88
CA ASP A 433 4.81 -20.28 -21.45
C ASP A 433 3.34 -20.68 -21.20
N GLY A 434 2.40 -19.75 -21.44
CA GLY A 434 0.97 -19.95 -21.23
C GLY A 434 0.53 -19.82 -19.78
N THR A 435 1.41 -19.42 -18.86
CA THR A 435 1.01 -18.95 -17.53
C THR A 435 0.48 -17.52 -17.59
N THR A 436 -0.24 -17.09 -16.56
CA THR A 436 -0.69 -15.71 -16.41
C THR A 436 -0.25 -15.21 -15.07
N ARG A 437 0.41 -14.07 -15.07
CA ARG A 437 0.82 -13.33 -13.89
C ARG A 437 -0.08 -12.12 -13.69
N LEU A 438 -0.34 -11.78 -12.44
CA LEU A 438 -0.87 -10.48 -12.09
C LEU A 438 0.16 -9.61 -11.37
N GLU A 439 0.14 -8.33 -11.68
CA GLU A 439 0.95 -7.33 -10.98
C GLU A 439 0.11 -6.61 -9.92
N PRO A 440 0.66 -6.31 -8.74
CA PRO A 440 -0.08 -5.61 -7.70
C PRO A 440 -0.36 -4.14 -8.08
N CYS A 441 0.56 -3.54 -8.83
CA CYS A 441 0.47 -2.25 -9.53
C CYS A 441 1.59 -2.20 -10.57
N ARG A 442 1.75 -1.08 -11.29
CA ARG A 442 2.83 -0.90 -12.28
C ARG A 442 3.81 0.17 -11.80
N SER A 443 5.10 -0.01 -12.06
CA SER A 443 6.21 0.80 -11.50
C SER A 443 6.93 1.76 -12.46
N PRO A 444 6.30 2.37 -13.48
CA PRO A 444 7.01 3.06 -14.56
C PRO A 444 7.80 4.29 -14.08
N VAL A 445 7.29 5.07 -13.11
CA VAL A 445 7.98 6.27 -12.62
C VAL A 445 9.23 5.87 -11.86
N TRP A 446 9.07 4.94 -10.91
CA TRP A 446 10.15 4.39 -10.10
C TRP A 446 11.27 3.80 -10.95
N ASP A 447 10.92 2.93 -11.90
CA ASP A 447 11.86 2.28 -12.79
C ASP A 447 12.58 3.28 -13.68
N THR A 448 11.85 4.26 -14.23
CA THR A 448 12.42 5.30 -15.08
C THR A 448 13.39 6.19 -14.32
N ALA A 449 13.07 6.58 -13.08
CA ALA A 449 13.96 7.39 -12.26
C ALA A 449 15.28 6.65 -11.96
N ILE A 450 15.21 5.37 -11.55
CA ILE A 450 16.39 4.56 -11.26
C ILE A 450 17.24 4.33 -12.50
N VAL A 451 16.62 3.97 -13.62
CA VAL A 451 17.34 3.72 -14.88
C VAL A 451 17.99 5.01 -15.38
N LEU A 452 17.31 6.15 -15.27
CA LEU A 452 17.87 7.45 -15.65
C LEU A 452 19.09 7.81 -14.79
N ILE A 453 19.04 7.60 -13.47
CA ILE A 453 20.20 7.81 -12.59
C ILE A 453 21.36 6.92 -13.05
N ALA A 454 21.12 5.62 -13.20
CA ALA A 454 22.15 4.65 -13.54
C ALA A 454 22.81 4.96 -14.90
N LEU A 455 22.02 5.30 -15.92
CA LEU A 455 22.54 5.62 -17.25
C LEU A 455 23.29 6.95 -17.27
N VAL A 456 22.83 7.98 -16.54
CA VAL A 456 23.54 9.26 -16.46
C VAL A 456 24.87 9.11 -15.72
N GLU A 457 24.91 8.36 -14.61
CA GLU A 457 26.15 8.10 -13.88
C GLU A 457 27.12 7.25 -14.72
N ALA A 458 26.62 6.22 -15.42
CA ALA A 458 27.45 5.44 -16.35
C ALA A 458 28.02 6.31 -17.48
N ALA A 459 27.22 7.21 -18.07
CA ALA A 459 27.67 8.14 -19.10
C ALA A 459 28.77 9.07 -18.59
N ARG A 460 28.64 9.57 -17.35
CA ARG A 460 29.67 10.38 -16.69
C ARG A 460 31.00 9.63 -16.52
N ASP A 461 30.94 8.33 -16.28
CA ASP A 461 32.10 7.45 -16.16
C ASP A 461 32.63 6.96 -17.53
N GLY A 462 32.12 7.51 -18.64
CA GLY A 462 32.60 7.24 -20.00
C GLY A 462 31.95 6.02 -20.68
N VAL A 463 30.89 5.45 -20.10
CA VAL A 463 30.10 4.41 -20.78
C VAL A 463 29.29 5.07 -21.92
N PRO A 464 29.34 4.53 -23.16
CA PRO A 464 28.51 5.03 -24.24
C PRO A 464 27.02 4.87 -23.91
N VAL A 465 26.27 5.98 -23.91
CA VAL A 465 24.83 6.03 -23.69
C VAL A 465 24.20 6.95 -24.73
N ASP A 466 23.01 6.59 -25.24
CA ASP A 466 22.24 7.45 -26.15
C ASP A 466 21.68 8.66 -25.38
N GLU A 467 22.25 9.85 -25.61
CA GLU A 467 21.77 11.11 -25.02
C GLU A 467 20.29 11.37 -25.32
N ALA A 468 19.82 11.03 -26.52
CA ALA A 468 18.42 11.24 -26.88
C ALA A 468 17.48 10.34 -26.08
N ALA A 469 17.94 9.16 -25.67
CA ALA A 469 17.19 8.29 -24.75
C ALA A 469 17.06 8.94 -23.37
N LEU A 470 18.12 9.56 -22.86
CA LEU A 470 18.08 10.27 -21.58
C LEU A 470 17.12 11.47 -21.64
N GLU A 471 17.14 12.25 -22.73
CA GLU A 471 16.23 13.37 -22.91
C GLU A 471 14.76 12.96 -22.96
N ARG A 472 14.44 11.87 -23.69
CA ARG A 472 13.07 11.32 -23.71
C ARG A 472 12.60 10.91 -22.33
N ALA A 473 13.47 10.30 -21.52
CA ALA A 473 13.15 9.91 -20.16
C ALA A 473 12.89 11.12 -19.25
N VAL A 474 13.71 12.18 -19.37
CA VAL A 474 13.50 13.45 -18.65
C VAL A 474 12.17 14.08 -19.04
N ASP A 475 11.88 14.17 -20.33
CA ASP A 475 10.62 14.74 -20.82
C ASP A 475 9.42 13.93 -20.32
N TRP A 476 9.52 12.59 -20.33
CA TRP A 476 8.48 11.71 -19.81
C TRP A 476 8.26 11.93 -18.31
N VAL A 477 9.31 11.94 -17.49
CA VAL A 477 9.18 12.17 -16.03
C VAL A 477 8.61 13.56 -15.75
N LEU A 478 9.02 14.61 -16.46
CA LEU A 478 8.44 15.95 -16.32
C LEU A 478 6.95 15.98 -16.67
N ALA A 479 6.51 15.22 -17.68
CA ALA A 479 5.12 15.13 -18.06
C ALA A 479 4.24 14.43 -17.00
N ASN A 480 4.84 13.61 -16.13
CA ASN A 480 4.15 12.87 -15.08
C ASN A 480 4.15 13.59 -13.71
N GLU A 481 4.64 14.83 -13.62
CA GLU A 481 4.55 15.62 -12.39
C GLU A 481 3.09 15.88 -12.01
N ILE A 482 2.71 15.47 -10.80
CA ILE A 482 1.37 15.71 -10.25
C ILE A 482 1.30 17.13 -9.71
N ARG A 483 0.58 17.99 -10.42
CA ARG A 483 0.42 19.42 -10.11
C ARG A 483 -0.94 19.78 -9.50
N THR A 484 -1.60 18.81 -8.87
CA THR A 484 -2.90 19.00 -8.21
C THR A 484 -2.89 18.46 -6.80
N ALA A 485 -3.71 19.03 -5.92
CA ALA A 485 -3.82 18.55 -4.56
C ALA A 485 -4.36 17.11 -4.51
N GLY A 486 -3.70 16.28 -3.69
CA GLY A 486 -4.13 14.93 -3.36
C GLY A 486 -4.63 14.82 -1.92
N ASP A 487 -4.79 13.59 -1.45
CA ASP A 487 -5.27 13.32 -0.09
C ASP A 487 -4.30 13.83 0.99
N TRP A 488 -3.00 13.92 0.69
CA TRP A 488 -1.94 14.47 1.55
C TRP A 488 -2.19 15.92 1.96
N SER A 489 -2.89 16.70 1.11
CA SER A 489 -3.12 18.14 1.32
C SER A 489 -4.02 18.44 2.53
N CYS A 490 -4.68 17.43 3.09
CA CYS A 490 -5.43 17.59 4.34
C CYS A 490 -4.53 17.68 5.59
N ARG A 491 -3.24 17.33 5.47
CA ARG A 491 -2.27 17.29 6.57
C ARG A 491 -1.25 18.41 6.51
N THR A 492 -0.95 18.90 5.32
CA THR A 492 0.06 19.93 5.11
C THR A 492 -0.33 20.83 3.94
N ALA A 493 0.06 22.10 4.04
CA ALA A 493 -0.14 23.08 2.97
C ALA A 493 1.18 23.23 2.19
N ALA A 494 1.16 22.82 0.92
CA ALA A 494 2.27 22.97 -0.01
C ALA A 494 1.73 23.24 -1.41
N GLU A 495 2.53 23.89 -2.26
CA GLU A 495 2.26 23.89 -3.70
C GLU A 495 2.26 22.43 -4.19
N PRO A 496 1.20 21.96 -4.88
CA PRO A 496 1.16 20.60 -5.37
C PRO A 496 2.29 20.29 -6.35
N SER A 497 3.03 19.24 -6.02
CA SER A 497 4.11 18.66 -6.79
C SER A 497 4.29 17.22 -6.33
N GLY A 498 5.07 16.45 -7.06
CA GLY A 498 5.42 15.08 -6.71
C GLY A 498 5.08 14.12 -7.83
N TRP A 499 5.46 12.88 -7.65
CA TRP A 499 5.20 11.79 -8.59
C TRP A 499 4.63 10.61 -7.82
N CYS A 500 3.80 9.82 -8.50
CA CYS A 500 3.36 8.52 -8.00
C CYS A 500 4.21 7.42 -8.62
N PHE A 501 4.25 6.27 -7.96
CA PHE A 501 4.83 5.04 -8.48
C PHE A 501 4.30 4.61 -9.86
N GLU A 502 2.99 4.77 -10.08
CA GLU A 502 2.28 4.30 -11.27
C GLU A 502 2.28 5.30 -12.46
N TYR A 503 1.61 4.97 -13.57
CA TYR A 503 1.43 5.91 -14.69
C TYR A 503 0.51 7.09 -14.33
N ALA A 504 -0.56 6.82 -13.58
CA ALA A 504 -1.50 7.84 -13.15
C ALA A 504 -2.07 7.50 -11.77
N ASN A 505 -1.80 8.37 -10.79
CA ASN A 505 -2.38 8.27 -9.47
C ASN A 505 -2.50 9.65 -8.81
N ARG A 506 -3.29 10.54 -9.43
CA ARG A 506 -3.36 11.97 -9.11
C ARG A 506 -3.46 12.31 -7.62
N PHE A 507 -4.17 11.50 -6.84
CA PHE A 507 -4.43 11.77 -5.42
C PHE A 507 -3.32 11.32 -4.48
N TYR A 508 -2.39 10.48 -4.98
CA TYR A 508 -1.40 9.79 -4.17
C TYR A 508 0.00 9.86 -4.81
N PRO A 509 0.57 11.07 -5.00
CA PRO A 509 2.03 11.18 -5.11
C PRO A 509 2.67 10.68 -3.81
N ASP A 510 3.83 10.06 -3.93
CA ASP A 510 4.58 9.53 -2.79
C ASP A 510 5.97 10.17 -2.68
N VAL A 511 6.49 10.13 -1.46
CA VAL A 511 7.77 10.72 -1.07
C VAL A 511 8.93 9.98 -1.73
N ASP A 512 8.79 8.69 -1.93
CA ASP A 512 9.77 7.76 -2.46
C ASP A 512 10.11 8.13 -3.91
N ASP A 513 9.11 8.09 -4.78
CA ASP A 513 9.19 8.42 -6.20
C ASP A 513 9.56 9.87 -6.40
N THR A 514 8.98 10.77 -5.59
CA THR A 514 9.33 12.19 -5.66
C THR A 514 10.81 12.43 -5.36
N ALA A 515 11.37 11.77 -4.34
CA ALA A 515 12.78 11.89 -4.02
C ALA A 515 13.67 11.24 -5.10
N MET A 516 13.32 10.06 -5.62
CA MET A 516 14.08 9.42 -6.70
C MET A 516 14.07 10.24 -7.99
N VAL A 517 12.92 10.80 -8.36
CA VAL A 517 12.81 11.69 -9.51
C VAL A 517 13.67 12.94 -9.32
N LEU A 518 13.69 13.54 -8.12
CA LEU A 518 14.59 14.65 -7.83
C LEU A 518 16.07 14.27 -8.00
N VAL A 519 16.48 13.10 -7.50
CA VAL A 519 17.84 12.59 -7.68
C VAL A 519 18.15 12.40 -9.17
N ALA A 520 17.22 11.83 -9.94
CA ALA A 520 17.38 11.61 -11.38
C ALA A 520 17.52 12.93 -12.16
N LEU A 521 16.60 13.87 -11.94
CA LEU A 521 16.60 15.17 -12.60
C LEU A 521 17.81 16.02 -12.21
N ALA A 522 18.23 16.01 -10.94
CA ALA A 522 19.42 16.71 -10.49
C ALA A 522 20.70 16.09 -11.07
N THR A 523 20.80 14.77 -11.08
CA THR A 523 21.95 14.04 -11.65
C THR A 523 22.04 14.29 -13.17
N TRP A 524 20.92 14.26 -13.90
CA TRP A 524 20.88 14.63 -15.32
C TRP A 524 21.33 16.08 -15.54
N ARG A 525 20.77 17.04 -14.79
CA ARG A 525 21.08 18.47 -14.89
C ARG A 525 22.57 18.74 -14.68
N ASP A 526 23.17 18.13 -13.67
CA ASP A 526 24.55 18.40 -13.29
C ASP A 526 25.55 17.84 -14.31
N THR A 527 25.25 16.70 -14.92
CA THR A 527 26.06 16.11 -16.00
C THR A 527 25.92 16.90 -17.32
N HIS A 528 24.72 17.39 -17.65
CA HIS A 528 24.46 18.02 -18.96
C HIS A 528 24.72 19.54 -18.99
N ARG A 529 24.93 20.19 -17.84
CA ARG A 529 25.23 21.63 -17.75
C ARG A 529 26.45 22.08 -18.57
N ALA A 530 27.38 21.18 -18.85
CA ALA A 530 28.58 21.44 -19.65
C ALA A 530 28.45 21.00 -21.12
N SER A 531 27.31 20.43 -21.53
CA SER A 531 27.09 19.95 -22.90
C SER A 531 26.76 21.11 -23.85
N GLU A 532 27.35 21.09 -25.05
CA GLU A 532 27.03 22.05 -26.12
C GLU A 532 25.56 21.91 -26.62
N ARG A 533 24.89 20.80 -26.31
CA ARG A 533 23.50 20.51 -26.67
C ARG A 533 22.48 20.90 -25.60
N TYR A 534 22.89 21.69 -24.60
CA TYR A 534 22.04 22.06 -23.48
C TYR A 534 20.81 22.88 -23.91
N ASP A 535 19.63 22.24 -23.92
CA ASP A 535 18.36 22.93 -24.14
C ASP A 535 17.98 23.77 -22.91
N GLY A 536 18.13 25.09 -23.04
CA GLY A 536 17.78 26.05 -21.99
C GLY A 536 16.31 26.00 -21.55
N ARG A 537 15.39 25.55 -22.42
CA ARG A 537 13.99 25.38 -22.06
C ARG A 537 13.80 24.17 -21.15
N ARG A 538 14.31 23.01 -21.53
CA ARG A 538 14.27 21.80 -20.69
C ARG A 538 14.96 22.04 -19.35
N ALA A 539 16.12 22.68 -19.37
CA ALA A 539 16.83 23.10 -18.17
C ALA A 539 15.97 23.93 -17.20
N ALA A 540 15.23 24.90 -17.72
CA ALA A 540 14.32 25.72 -16.92
C ALA A 540 13.14 24.91 -16.36
N LEU A 541 12.57 23.99 -17.14
CA LEU A 541 11.50 23.09 -16.69
C LEU A 541 11.98 22.17 -15.57
N VAL A 542 13.16 21.56 -15.73
CA VAL A 542 13.81 20.71 -14.72
C VAL A 542 14.08 21.50 -13.44
N ALA A 543 14.67 22.69 -13.53
CA ALA A 543 14.94 23.52 -12.36
C ALA A 543 13.66 23.90 -11.61
N ALA A 544 12.58 24.24 -12.34
CA ALA A 544 11.31 24.60 -11.75
C ALA A 544 10.63 23.39 -11.07
N ALA A 545 10.67 22.20 -11.70
CA ALA A 545 10.15 20.96 -11.11
C ALA A 545 10.92 20.57 -9.84
N ILE A 546 12.26 20.66 -9.89
CA ILE A 546 13.11 20.40 -8.73
C ILE A 546 12.74 21.29 -7.55
N GLU A 547 12.60 22.60 -7.78
CA GLU A 547 12.30 23.54 -6.69
C GLU A 547 10.91 23.31 -6.08
N ARG A 548 9.89 23.03 -6.90
CA ARG A 548 8.54 22.72 -6.39
C ARG A 548 8.53 21.43 -5.58
N ALA A 549 9.10 20.35 -6.10
CA ALA A 549 9.11 19.06 -5.44
C ALA A 549 9.95 19.06 -4.16
N ARG A 550 11.06 19.80 -4.14
CA ARG A 550 11.86 20.01 -2.91
C ARG A 550 11.01 20.64 -1.80
N ARG A 551 10.27 21.71 -2.12
CA ARG A 551 9.36 22.36 -1.15
C ARG A 551 8.23 21.43 -0.71
N TRP A 552 7.71 20.61 -1.61
CA TRP A 552 6.72 19.60 -1.28
C TRP A 552 7.28 18.57 -0.28
N LEU A 553 8.46 18.02 -0.53
CA LEU A 553 9.13 17.10 0.40
C LEU A 553 9.40 17.73 1.78
N GLU A 554 9.83 19.00 1.83
CA GLU A 554 10.00 19.71 3.11
C GLU A 554 8.69 19.82 3.89
N ALA A 555 7.59 20.11 3.20
CA ALA A 555 6.27 20.23 3.82
C ALA A 555 5.69 18.88 4.31
N MET A 556 6.13 17.78 3.70
CA MET A 556 5.74 16.40 4.02
C MET A 556 6.51 15.80 5.21
N GLN A 557 7.55 16.48 5.73
CA GLN A 557 8.35 15.96 6.87
C GLN A 557 7.49 15.81 8.13
N ASN A 558 7.57 14.62 8.76
CA ASN A 558 6.91 14.33 10.02
C ASN A 558 7.52 15.10 11.19
N VAL A 559 6.80 15.21 12.30
CA VAL A 559 7.26 15.89 13.53
C VAL A 559 8.52 15.24 14.13
N ASP A 560 8.73 13.94 13.92
CA ASP A 560 9.93 13.22 14.39
C ASP A 560 11.17 13.48 13.52
N GLY A 561 11.02 14.12 12.35
CA GLY A 561 12.08 14.44 11.42
C GLY A 561 12.26 13.45 10.26
N GLY A 562 11.53 12.33 10.26
CA GLY A 562 11.48 11.39 9.14
C GLY A 562 10.33 11.68 8.17
N TRP A 563 10.07 10.71 7.28
CA TRP A 563 8.97 10.74 6.31
C TRP A 563 8.29 9.38 6.22
N GLY A 564 6.95 9.39 6.18
CA GLY A 564 6.17 8.29 5.61
C GLY A 564 6.12 8.40 4.09
N ALA A 565 5.50 7.41 3.42
CA ALA A 565 5.45 7.35 1.97
C ALA A 565 4.47 8.37 1.36
N PHE A 566 3.27 8.52 1.92
CA PHE A 566 2.19 9.32 1.30
C PHE A 566 1.64 10.43 2.20
N ASP A 567 1.70 10.24 3.52
CA ASP A 567 1.04 11.14 4.46
C ASP A 567 1.99 11.64 5.54
N ARG A 568 1.83 12.92 5.89
CA ARG A 568 2.47 13.52 7.05
C ARG A 568 1.74 13.17 8.35
N ASP A 569 2.51 12.81 9.38
CA ASP A 569 2.09 12.51 10.75
C ASP A 569 0.96 11.45 10.81
N ASN A 570 1.16 10.36 10.06
CA ASN A 570 0.27 9.21 9.97
C ASN A 570 0.83 8.03 10.79
N ASP A 571 0.88 8.19 12.11
CA ASP A 571 1.60 7.30 13.04
C ASP A 571 0.73 6.79 14.21
N CYS A 572 -0.60 6.78 14.03
CA CYS A 572 -1.54 6.45 15.10
C CYS A 572 -1.63 4.93 15.36
N GLU A 573 -0.66 4.39 16.12
CA GLU A 573 -0.50 2.96 16.44
C GLU A 573 -1.73 2.24 16.99
N VAL A 574 -2.65 2.96 17.64
CA VAL A 574 -3.91 2.37 18.15
C VAL A 574 -4.75 1.79 17.01
N LEU A 575 -4.66 2.34 15.80
CA LEU A 575 -5.38 1.85 14.62
C LEU A 575 -4.92 0.47 14.16
N CYS A 576 -3.67 0.10 14.46
CA CYS A 576 -3.12 -1.23 14.21
C CYS A 576 -3.72 -2.32 15.12
N LYS A 577 -4.60 -1.96 16.08
CA LYS A 577 -5.25 -2.90 17.01
C LYS A 577 -6.71 -3.18 16.66
N VAL A 578 -7.25 -2.55 15.62
CA VAL A 578 -8.60 -2.83 15.08
C VAL A 578 -8.61 -4.27 14.52
N PRO A 579 -9.70 -5.05 14.58
CA PRO A 579 -9.65 -6.48 14.24
C PRO A 579 -9.40 -6.72 12.75
N PHE A 580 -9.66 -5.71 11.91
CA PHE A 580 -9.34 -5.67 10.48
C PHE A 580 -7.84 -5.41 10.21
N ALA A 581 -7.09 -4.88 11.17
CA ALA A 581 -5.70 -4.43 11.01
C ALA A 581 -4.66 -5.57 11.12
N ASP A 582 -5.04 -6.81 10.85
CA ASP A 582 -4.18 -7.99 11.01
C ASP A 582 -3.04 -8.09 9.98
N HIS A 583 -2.90 -7.08 9.11
CA HIS A 583 -1.81 -6.90 8.15
C HIS A 583 -0.77 -5.82 8.53
N ASN A 584 -0.78 -5.27 9.75
CA ASN A 584 0.25 -4.33 10.26
C ASN A 584 0.62 -3.15 9.32
N ALA A 585 -0.31 -2.69 8.49
CA ALA A 585 -0.08 -1.60 7.52
C ALA A 585 -1.15 -0.49 7.60
N MET A 586 -1.80 -0.30 8.75
CA MET A 586 -2.88 0.68 8.90
C MET A 586 -2.41 2.15 8.89
N ILE A 587 -1.12 2.37 9.11
CA ILE A 587 -0.50 3.67 9.29
C ILE A 587 0.72 3.80 8.38
N ASP A 588 1.18 5.02 8.20
CA ASP A 588 2.30 5.41 7.34
C ASP A 588 3.34 6.24 8.13
N PRO A 589 4.04 5.60 9.09
CA PRO A 589 4.99 6.28 9.96
C PRO A 589 6.32 6.53 9.23
N SER A 590 7.16 7.38 9.83
CA SER A 590 8.53 7.58 9.36
C SER A 590 9.33 6.28 9.28
N SER A 591 10.10 6.10 8.19
CA SER A 591 11.06 5.00 8.08
C SER A 591 12.48 5.46 7.68
N PRO A 592 13.54 4.73 8.09
CA PRO A 592 14.93 5.11 7.80
C PRO A 592 15.29 5.15 6.32
N ASP A 593 14.76 4.21 5.52
CA ASP A 593 14.99 4.16 4.08
C ASP A 593 14.43 5.38 3.35
N LEU A 594 13.23 5.87 3.71
CA LEU A 594 12.68 7.11 3.16
C LEU A 594 13.45 8.34 3.63
N ALA A 595 13.79 8.42 4.93
CA ALA A 595 14.58 9.54 5.45
C ALA A 595 15.95 9.64 4.75
N GLY A 596 16.63 8.51 4.53
CA GLY A 596 17.86 8.45 3.76
C GLY A 596 17.69 8.92 2.32
N ARG A 597 16.64 8.45 1.63
CA ARG A 597 16.35 8.82 0.24
C ARG A 597 16.02 10.31 0.08
N VAL A 598 15.21 10.88 0.98
CA VAL A 598 14.90 12.31 0.95
C VAL A 598 16.14 13.15 1.24
N LEU A 599 17.02 12.71 2.15
CA LEU A 599 18.32 13.34 2.37
C LEU A 599 19.19 13.30 1.10
N GLU A 600 19.19 12.19 0.35
CA GLU A 600 19.90 12.11 -0.92
C GLU A 600 19.38 13.13 -1.93
N ALA A 601 18.06 13.22 -2.09
CA ALA A 601 17.42 14.22 -2.94
C ALA A 601 17.76 15.65 -2.52
N PHE A 602 17.75 15.95 -1.21
CA PHE A 602 18.16 17.24 -0.66
C PHE A 602 19.62 17.56 -0.93
N GLY A 603 20.54 16.61 -0.74
CA GLY A 603 21.96 16.78 -1.06
C GLY A 603 22.18 17.10 -2.54
N LYS A 604 21.55 16.36 -3.44
CA LYS A 604 21.63 16.55 -4.90
C LYS A 604 20.98 17.87 -5.38
N THR A 605 20.10 18.45 -4.57
CA THR A 605 19.41 19.71 -4.87
C THR A 605 19.97 20.91 -4.11
N GLY A 606 21.07 20.72 -3.36
CA GLY A 606 21.87 21.80 -2.77
C GLY A 606 21.61 22.10 -1.30
N LEU A 607 20.82 21.28 -0.60
CA LEU A 607 20.69 21.35 0.85
C LEU A 607 21.76 20.50 1.54
N SER A 608 22.20 20.92 2.71
CA SER A 608 23.21 20.23 3.52
C SER A 608 22.88 20.30 5.01
N VAL A 609 23.69 19.64 5.82
CA VAL A 609 23.72 19.86 7.27
C VAL A 609 23.81 21.36 7.59
N GLY A 610 23.09 21.79 8.64
CA GLY A 610 22.83 23.19 8.96
C GLY A 610 21.49 23.71 8.44
N HIS A 611 20.86 23.03 7.48
CA HIS A 611 19.47 23.32 7.10
C HIS A 611 18.49 22.63 8.09
N PRO A 612 17.48 23.32 8.65
CA PRO A 612 16.64 22.77 9.72
C PRO A 612 15.96 21.43 9.39
N VAL A 613 15.46 21.27 8.16
CA VAL A 613 14.81 20.01 7.71
C VAL A 613 15.83 18.87 7.65
N VAL A 614 17.04 19.15 7.17
CA VAL A 614 18.12 18.16 7.06
C VAL A 614 18.61 17.73 8.44
N ASP A 615 18.83 18.69 9.35
CA ASP A 615 19.33 18.40 10.70
C ASP A 615 18.35 17.52 11.49
N ARG A 616 17.03 17.75 11.33
CA ARG A 616 15.99 16.91 11.91
C ARG A 616 16.00 15.49 11.37
N ALA A 617 16.20 15.32 10.06
CA ALA A 617 16.29 14.02 9.40
C ALA A 617 17.55 13.24 9.81
N VAL A 618 18.71 13.91 9.88
CA VAL A 618 19.94 13.31 10.41
C VAL A 618 19.75 12.88 11.87
N ALA A 619 19.08 13.70 12.69
CA ALA A 619 18.77 13.35 14.06
C ALA A 619 17.79 12.15 14.15
N TYR A 620 16.81 12.07 13.25
CA TYR A 620 15.91 10.92 13.14
C TYR A 620 16.70 9.64 12.84
N LEU A 621 17.54 9.63 11.80
CA LEU A 621 18.35 8.47 11.43
C LEU A 621 19.25 7.99 12.58
N ARG A 622 19.89 8.93 13.29
CA ARG A 622 20.71 8.57 14.47
C ARG A 622 19.89 7.91 15.59
N ARG A 623 18.62 8.28 15.77
CA ARG A 623 17.74 7.68 16.79
C ARG A 623 17.13 6.36 16.35
N SER A 624 16.94 6.15 15.05
CA SER A 624 16.34 4.94 14.47
C SER A 624 17.36 3.89 14.05
N GLN A 625 18.66 4.11 14.30
CA GLN A 625 19.71 3.13 14.02
C GLN A 625 19.59 1.96 15.00
N GLU A 626 19.68 0.74 14.48
CA GLU A 626 19.72 -0.46 15.29
C GLU A 626 21.01 -0.55 16.10
N THR A 627 21.00 -1.35 17.17
CA THR A 627 22.17 -1.49 18.04
C THR A 627 23.39 -2.08 17.34
N ASP A 628 23.18 -2.84 16.27
CA ASP A 628 24.22 -3.44 15.44
C ASP A 628 24.77 -2.50 14.35
N GLY A 629 24.21 -1.27 14.23
CA GLY A 629 24.61 -0.27 13.24
C GLY A 629 23.73 -0.24 12.00
N SER A 630 22.89 -1.24 11.77
CA SER A 630 22.02 -1.27 10.61
C SER A 630 20.83 -0.31 10.72
N TRP A 631 20.14 -0.10 9.59
CA TRP A 631 18.83 0.53 9.55
C TRP A 631 17.82 -0.40 8.88
N TYR A 632 16.62 -0.47 9.46
CA TYR A 632 15.50 -1.23 8.91
C TYR A 632 15.08 -0.71 7.54
N GLY A 633 14.86 -1.63 6.59
CA GLY A 633 14.31 -1.34 5.26
C GLY A 633 12.83 -1.69 5.22
N ARG A 634 11.96 -0.67 5.16
CA ARG A 634 10.51 -0.84 5.16
C ARG A 634 9.99 -1.25 3.77
N TRP A 635 10.61 -0.76 2.71
CA TRP A 635 10.17 -0.94 1.31
C TRP A 635 11.12 -1.76 0.45
N GLY A 636 12.28 -2.14 0.98
CA GLY A 636 13.21 -3.06 0.33
C GLY A 636 13.80 -4.03 1.35
N VAL A 637 14.12 -5.25 0.90
CA VAL A 637 14.53 -6.35 1.78
C VAL A 637 16.02 -6.23 2.17
N ASN A 638 16.39 -6.17 3.44
CA ASN A 638 15.73 -5.48 4.56
C ASN A 638 16.79 -4.51 5.10
N TYR A 639 17.66 -4.97 6.01
CA TYR A 639 18.71 -4.15 6.61
C TYR A 639 19.78 -3.66 5.63
N ILE A 640 20.12 -4.44 4.59
CA ILE A 640 21.04 -3.97 3.53
C ILE A 640 20.44 -2.75 2.82
N TYR A 641 19.15 -2.82 2.50
CA TYR A 641 18.44 -1.75 1.80
C TYR A 641 18.33 -0.50 2.66
N GLY A 642 17.84 -0.63 3.90
CA GLY A 642 17.71 0.50 4.82
C GLY A 642 19.05 1.16 5.15
N THR A 643 20.09 0.35 5.40
CA THR A 643 21.44 0.85 5.70
C THR A 643 22.06 1.56 4.51
N TRP A 644 21.95 1.00 3.30
CA TRP A 644 22.42 1.65 2.08
C TRP A 644 21.77 3.02 1.90
N GLN A 645 20.43 3.10 2.00
CA GLN A 645 19.70 4.35 1.83
C GLN A 645 20.08 5.40 2.88
N ALA A 646 20.17 5.01 4.15
CA ALA A 646 20.59 5.91 5.23
C ALA A 646 22.01 6.46 4.98
N LEU A 647 22.97 5.60 4.60
CA LEU A 647 24.34 6.01 4.32
C LEU A 647 24.45 6.94 3.10
N GLN A 648 23.70 6.66 2.03
CA GLN A 648 23.65 7.52 0.85
C GLN A 648 23.15 8.92 1.19
N GLY A 649 22.02 8.99 1.91
CA GLY A 649 21.43 10.25 2.35
C GLY A 649 22.35 11.07 3.24
N LEU A 650 22.89 10.45 4.30
CA LEU A 650 23.82 11.11 5.23
C LEU A 650 25.03 11.68 4.48
N ARG A 651 25.63 10.90 3.58
CA ARG A 651 26.75 11.35 2.77
C ARG A 651 26.38 12.50 1.85
N ALA A 652 25.23 12.43 1.18
CA ALA A 652 24.79 13.43 0.22
C ALA A 652 24.61 14.82 0.84
N VAL A 653 24.19 14.89 2.10
CA VAL A 653 24.02 16.17 2.83
C VAL A 653 25.27 16.62 3.61
N GLY A 654 26.39 15.90 3.48
CA GLY A 654 27.68 16.30 4.05
C GLY A 654 27.95 15.79 5.47
N VAL A 655 27.24 14.75 5.95
CA VAL A 655 27.63 14.06 7.19
C VAL A 655 28.96 13.34 6.95
N PRO A 656 30.00 13.56 7.78
CA PRO A 656 31.32 13.00 7.53
C PRO A 656 31.34 11.49 7.79
N THR A 657 32.23 10.78 7.09
CA THR A 657 32.49 9.35 7.33
C THR A 657 33.03 9.04 8.73
N THR A 658 33.45 10.07 9.46
CA THR A 658 33.87 9.95 10.86
C THR A 658 32.71 9.99 11.86
N ASP A 659 31.49 10.30 11.41
CA ASP A 659 30.29 10.28 12.24
C ASP A 659 30.08 8.90 12.89
N PRO A 660 29.78 8.84 14.20
CA PRO A 660 29.60 7.57 14.90
C PRO A 660 28.53 6.65 14.34
N ALA A 661 27.45 7.20 13.77
CA ALA A 661 26.40 6.40 13.14
C ALA A 661 26.89 5.79 11.83
N VAL A 662 27.61 6.58 11.02
CA VAL A 662 28.20 6.13 9.74
C VAL A 662 29.29 5.09 9.94
N LYS A 663 30.13 5.21 10.98
CA LYS A 663 31.18 4.23 11.27
C LYS A 663 30.68 2.88 11.78
N ARG A 664 29.49 2.88 12.40
CA ARG A 664 28.92 1.68 13.02
C ARG A 664 28.21 0.80 12.00
N ALA A 665 27.56 1.44 11.03
CA ALA A 665 27.02 0.81 9.83
C ALA A 665 28.14 0.33 8.90
#